data_AF-A0A946CFH0-F1
#
_entry.id   AF-A0A946CFH0-F1
#
_cell.length_a   1.000
_cell.length_b   1.000
_cell.length_c   1.000
_cell.angle_alpha   90.00
_cell.angle_beta   90.00
_cell.angle_gamma   90.00
#
_symmetry.space_group_name_H-M   'P 1'
#
loop_
_entity.id
_entity.type
_entity.pdbx_description
1 polymer ?
#
loop_
_entity_poly.entity_id
_entity_poly.type
_entity_poly.pdbx_seq_one_letter_code
_entity_poly.pdbx_strand_id
1 'polypeptide(L)'
;FPKKSIRIGFRSKYGATKINYPIFEGFDYKHYPPTDRFDVMDLRSGSHDMVNRGAYMSNRFTDDSMLDMGNIAPHGRFVHVYLNGIYWGQYHLRERWNADMASSYFGGPKADYDVVNLNDNFRADEKVYDGTGVFWNEAKALASGSNPWEKNDNNIDVANLIDFMLLWVSGNSESEVRLLGSKTQGQPFRFQMKDADGYLRNPGHSANDAGPLSLMSRLRSGNTDFAMLLADRIHKHYFNDGAMTPAKNIERLQKRVDEARPGFIAESARWGNRFREYQNWLNYQNNLVSNHFPGLAQTMVGRFKSAGMYPDIIAPVFNQHGGSISDDTPLTMSTDADKIYYTLDGSDPRLNGGTPNPAATEASFNGGGGPGEQQPVTYITTGYTWKYIDNGSDQGTEWRAIDFNDTAWSSGPSPLGYGGDGEATELSFGDDSGNKYATTYYRTTIEIPNPTVFLNFLLRVKYDDGAAVYINGVEQFRQNLGNNASFNDYANGTTSDEGGWKDATIPVSALVSGTNTIAVEVHQASGTSSDTRMDLTLRGQTTNVGGGDNVTSPFNLSKPTLLRARGYNSTSGEWSALNEAFFTIDSVPADANNLVVSEFHYRPAKPTTTAELAVSSDRDDFEFLELLNVGESALDMNEVRFSSGINFSFPDNLSLGIEERILLLRNRAAFQARYGQPSVQSFEYTGRLSNDGEQILILGAGPDPIKDFTYNDQEPWPATADGEGPSLVLVDPTSNPNHNEPNNWMSSQSEGGSPGTEEPSGLTYDTWAAGFDLQGGPLDDDDGDQLLNFFEFLHGSSPIDSSDAPGPVASVQSIEVDGSTNDYLTLTFNETSGIRGSLTVEVSTDLKNWSSDPSLTEVVSRIDNGNETSTITVRIASPIGTDQNKTYLRLRGR
;
A
#
# COMPACT_ATOMS: atom_id res chain seq x y z
N PHE A 1 -13.85 -31.93 9.39
CA PHE A 1 -13.08 -32.38 8.22
C PHE A 1 -11.94 -33.34 8.60
N PRO A 2 -11.57 -34.30 7.72
CA PRO A 2 -10.40 -35.16 7.88
C PRO A 2 -9.08 -34.39 7.93
N LYS A 3 -8.93 -33.37 7.07
CA LYS A 3 -7.86 -32.39 7.15
C LYS A 3 -8.14 -31.41 8.30
N LYS A 4 -7.27 -31.39 9.30
CA LYS A 4 -7.44 -30.57 10.53
C LYS A 4 -6.70 -29.24 10.37
N SER A 5 -7.30 -28.14 10.86
CA SER A 5 -6.55 -26.91 11.10
C SER A 5 -5.64 -27.09 12.32
N ILE A 6 -4.46 -26.46 12.30
CA ILE A 6 -3.43 -26.61 13.33
C ILE A 6 -3.14 -25.22 13.90
N ARG A 7 -2.93 -25.12 15.21
CA ARG A 7 -2.38 -23.92 15.85
C ARG A 7 -1.02 -24.27 16.41
N ILE A 8 -0.02 -23.45 16.08
CA ILE A 8 1.34 -23.59 16.60
C ILE A 8 1.51 -22.52 17.67
N GLY A 9 1.86 -22.93 18.89
CA GLY A 9 2.12 -22.00 19.99
C GLY A 9 3.50 -22.22 20.58
N PHE A 10 4.28 -21.15 20.69
CA PHE A 10 5.60 -21.13 21.31
C PHE A 10 5.43 -20.92 22.81
N ARG A 11 6.03 -21.79 23.63
CA ARG A 11 5.79 -21.85 25.07
C ARG A 11 7.10 -22.16 25.79
N SER A 12 7.30 -21.54 26.95
CA SER A 12 8.52 -21.69 27.77
C SER A 12 8.86 -23.15 28.10
N LYS A 13 7.83 -23.99 28.26
CA LYS A 13 8.00 -25.44 28.49
C LYS A 13 8.75 -26.15 27.35
N TYR A 14 8.72 -25.61 26.13
CA TYR A 14 9.29 -26.22 24.93
C TYR A 14 10.45 -25.39 24.33
N GLY A 15 10.88 -24.31 24.99
CA GLY A 15 11.94 -23.42 24.51
C GLY A 15 11.52 -21.96 24.49
N ALA A 16 11.97 -21.21 23.49
CA ALA A 16 11.63 -19.80 23.32
C ALA A 16 10.10 -19.59 23.29
N THR A 17 9.63 -18.55 23.98
CA THR A 17 8.20 -18.22 24.06
C THR A 17 7.67 -17.48 22.83
N LYS A 18 8.56 -17.04 21.95
CA LYS A 18 8.27 -16.49 20.63
C LYS A 18 9.31 -17.00 19.64
N ILE A 19 8.91 -17.16 18.38
CA ILE A 19 9.85 -17.26 17.27
C ILE A 19 10.21 -15.85 16.81
N ASN A 20 11.47 -15.62 16.46
CA ASN A 20 11.93 -14.43 15.76
C ASN A 20 12.46 -14.88 14.39
N TYR A 21 11.62 -14.75 13.36
CA TYR A 21 11.89 -15.21 12.00
C TYR A 21 10.96 -14.50 11.01
N PRO A 22 11.44 -14.02 9.86
CA PRO A 22 10.64 -13.27 8.89
C PRO A 22 9.76 -14.21 8.05
N ILE A 23 8.73 -14.80 8.68
CA ILE A 23 7.88 -15.86 8.08
C ILE A 23 7.13 -15.38 6.81
N PHE A 24 6.84 -14.08 6.75
CA PHE A 24 6.14 -13.43 5.65
C PHE A 24 7.08 -12.63 4.73
N GLU A 25 8.39 -12.86 4.80
CA GLU A 25 9.35 -12.31 3.84
C GLU A 25 8.95 -12.62 2.40
N GLY A 26 9.10 -11.63 1.51
CA GLY A 26 8.72 -11.71 0.10
C GLY A 26 7.21 -11.54 -0.17
N PHE A 27 6.44 -11.03 0.79
CA PHE A 27 5.02 -10.69 0.60
C PHE A 27 4.81 -9.19 0.75
N ASP A 28 4.32 -8.54 -0.30
CA ASP A 28 4.08 -7.09 -0.27
C ASP A 28 2.82 -6.75 0.52
N TYR A 29 3.00 -5.88 1.51
CA TYR A 29 1.93 -5.23 2.26
C TYR A 29 2.22 -3.75 2.35
N LYS A 30 1.29 -2.92 1.85
CA LYS A 30 1.52 -1.49 1.62
C LYS A 30 1.59 -0.68 2.92
N HIS A 31 0.63 -0.83 3.83
CA HIS A 31 0.50 0.05 5.01
C HIS A 31 0.97 -0.58 6.31
N TYR A 32 1.01 -1.91 6.39
CA TYR A 32 1.41 -2.64 7.59
C TYR A 32 2.40 -3.73 7.16
N PRO A 33 3.71 -3.46 7.19
CA PRO A 33 4.69 -4.50 6.93
C PRO A 33 4.64 -5.55 8.05
N PRO A 34 4.85 -6.85 7.75
CA PRO A 34 4.67 -7.91 8.73
C PRO A 34 5.74 -7.87 9.82
N THR A 35 5.37 -8.19 11.06
CA THR A 35 6.33 -8.46 12.14
C THR A 35 7.15 -9.73 11.87
N ASP A 36 8.32 -9.86 12.48
CA ASP A 36 9.16 -11.06 12.49
C ASP A 36 8.95 -11.92 13.75
N ARG A 37 8.12 -11.47 14.69
CA ARG A 37 8.07 -12.01 16.04
C ARG A 37 6.68 -12.53 16.42
N PHE A 38 6.56 -13.84 16.65
CA PHE A 38 5.27 -14.51 16.88
C PHE A 38 5.28 -15.46 18.08
N ASP A 39 4.23 -15.41 18.91
CA ASP A 39 4.00 -16.40 19.98
C ASP A 39 3.02 -17.53 19.58
N VAL A 40 2.20 -17.27 18.57
CA VAL A 40 1.17 -18.17 18.07
C VAL A 40 0.93 -17.90 16.58
N MET A 41 0.78 -18.98 15.81
CA MET A 41 0.33 -18.92 14.43
C MET A 41 -0.78 -19.92 14.16
N ASP A 42 -1.67 -19.57 13.23
CA ASP A 42 -2.78 -20.42 12.81
C ASP A 42 -2.50 -20.97 11.39
N LEU A 43 -2.49 -22.31 11.25
CA LEU A 43 -2.50 -23.04 9.98
C LEU A 43 -3.93 -23.46 9.67
N ARG A 44 -4.60 -22.70 8.81
CA ARG A 44 -5.98 -22.93 8.41
C ARG A 44 -6.06 -23.90 7.24
N SER A 45 -6.90 -24.92 7.40
CA SER A 45 -7.02 -26.00 6.41
C SER A 45 -7.92 -25.67 5.21
N GLY A 46 -8.65 -24.54 5.24
CA GLY A 46 -9.57 -24.08 4.20
C GLY A 46 -10.71 -25.05 3.85
N SER A 47 -10.95 -26.07 4.68
CA SER A 47 -11.77 -27.22 4.27
C SER A 47 -13.24 -26.89 4.06
N HIS A 48 -13.82 -25.97 4.84
CA HIS A 48 -15.23 -25.59 4.67
C HIS A 48 -15.44 -24.76 3.39
N ASP A 49 -14.55 -23.78 3.17
CA ASP A 49 -14.48 -22.97 1.95
C ASP A 49 -14.32 -23.86 0.70
N MET A 50 -13.56 -24.95 0.79
CA MET A 50 -13.35 -25.86 -0.34
C MET A 50 -14.54 -26.79 -0.64
N VAL A 51 -15.13 -27.39 0.40
CA VAL A 51 -16.20 -28.41 0.24
C VAL A 51 -17.52 -27.77 -0.16
N ASN A 52 -17.89 -26.67 0.49
CA ASN A 52 -19.25 -26.12 0.40
C ASN A 52 -19.34 -24.85 -0.44
N ARG A 53 -18.21 -24.20 -0.81
CA ARG A 53 -18.22 -22.80 -1.27
C ARG A 53 -17.41 -22.53 -2.54
N GLY A 54 -16.21 -23.11 -2.67
CA GLY A 54 -15.41 -23.21 -3.89
C GLY A 54 -14.09 -22.43 -3.92
N ALA A 55 -13.92 -21.41 -3.07
CA ALA A 55 -12.83 -20.44 -3.23
C ALA A 55 -11.47 -20.93 -2.70
N TYR A 56 -11.43 -21.59 -1.54
CA TYR A 56 -10.21 -21.97 -0.81
C TYR A 56 -9.27 -20.80 -0.44
N MET A 57 -9.77 -19.57 -0.49
CA MET A 57 -8.97 -18.36 -0.22
C MET A 57 -9.78 -17.21 0.39
N SER A 58 -11.05 -17.43 0.75
CA SER A 58 -11.93 -16.36 1.25
C SER A 58 -11.35 -15.62 2.46
N ASN A 59 -10.72 -16.36 3.41
CA ASN A 59 -10.01 -15.72 4.52
C ASN A 59 -8.82 -14.88 4.08
N ARG A 60 -7.99 -15.39 3.17
CA ARG A 60 -6.81 -14.66 2.70
C ARG A 60 -7.23 -13.39 1.95
N PHE A 61 -8.25 -13.50 1.10
CA PHE A 61 -8.80 -12.38 0.34
C PHE A 61 -9.39 -11.29 1.24
N THR A 62 -10.11 -11.66 2.30
CA THR A 62 -10.71 -10.69 3.23
C THR A 62 -9.67 -10.02 4.13
N ASP A 63 -8.65 -10.76 4.59
CA ASP A 63 -7.52 -10.18 5.31
C ASP A 63 -6.76 -9.17 4.41
N ASP A 64 -6.45 -9.54 3.16
CA ASP A 64 -5.82 -8.64 2.18
C ASP A 64 -6.71 -7.43 1.83
N SER A 65 -8.03 -7.60 1.76
CA SER A 65 -8.94 -6.48 1.48
C SER A 65 -8.91 -5.45 2.60
N MET A 66 -8.90 -5.87 3.88
CA MET A 66 -8.76 -4.93 5.00
C MET A 66 -7.42 -4.20 4.98
N LEU A 67 -6.33 -4.90 4.62
CA LEU A 67 -4.99 -4.30 4.43
C LEU A 67 -5.00 -3.25 3.31
N ASP A 68 -5.55 -3.57 2.15
CA ASP A 68 -5.67 -2.64 1.02
C ASP A 68 -6.59 -1.45 1.32
N MET A 69 -7.57 -1.61 2.21
CA MET A 69 -8.41 -0.54 2.74
C MET A 69 -7.68 0.35 3.77
N GLY A 70 -6.42 0.06 4.08
CA GLY A 70 -5.57 0.81 5.01
C GLY A 70 -5.74 0.40 6.48
N ASN A 71 -6.31 -0.77 6.76
CA ASN A 71 -6.50 -1.30 8.11
C ASN A 71 -5.51 -2.42 8.40
N ILE A 72 -5.06 -2.55 9.65
CA ILE A 72 -4.32 -3.75 10.04
C ILE A 72 -5.23 -4.98 9.93
N ALA A 73 -4.72 -6.05 9.34
CA ALA A 73 -5.34 -7.37 9.30
C ALA A 73 -4.25 -8.44 9.48
N PRO A 74 -4.60 -9.69 9.83
CA PRO A 74 -3.61 -10.75 9.93
C PRO A 74 -2.90 -11.01 8.60
N HIS A 75 -1.58 -10.91 8.60
CA HIS A 75 -0.74 -11.30 7.48
C HIS A 75 -0.75 -12.83 7.32
N GLY A 76 -0.59 -13.29 6.10
CA GLY A 76 -0.70 -14.71 5.78
C GLY A 76 -0.10 -15.10 4.44
N ARG A 77 0.12 -16.40 4.26
CA ARG A 77 0.61 -17.01 3.02
C ARG A 77 0.18 -18.47 2.91
N PHE A 78 0.21 -19.02 1.70
CA PHE A 78 0.06 -20.46 1.52
C PHE A 78 1.38 -21.21 1.75
N VAL A 79 1.30 -22.33 2.47
CA VAL A 79 2.46 -23.19 2.81
C VAL A 79 2.13 -24.66 2.62
N HIS A 80 3.15 -25.47 2.38
CA HIS A 80 3.05 -26.93 2.42
C HIS A 80 3.35 -27.45 3.83
N VAL A 81 2.41 -28.20 4.41
CA VAL A 81 2.58 -28.80 5.75
C VAL A 81 2.96 -30.27 5.61
N TYR A 82 3.96 -30.70 6.37
CA TYR A 82 4.36 -32.10 6.52
C TYR A 82 4.22 -32.50 7.99
N LEU A 83 3.60 -33.66 8.25
CA LEU A 83 3.49 -34.23 9.60
C LEU A 83 4.30 -35.53 9.63
N ASN A 84 5.37 -35.58 10.42
CA ASN A 84 6.30 -36.72 10.51
C ASN A 84 6.82 -37.16 9.13
N GLY A 85 7.21 -36.20 8.28
CA GLY A 85 7.68 -36.45 6.91
C GLY A 85 6.58 -36.74 5.89
N ILE A 86 5.32 -36.87 6.32
CA ILE A 86 4.20 -37.13 5.41
C ILE A 86 3.60 -35.80 4.97
N TYR A 87 3.63 -35.51 3.67
CA TYR A 87 2.96 -34.34 3.10
C TYR A 87 1.50 -34.34 3.51
N TRP A 88 1.02 -33.30 4.18
CA TRP A 88 -0.32 -33.23 4.75
C TRP A 88 -1.27 -32.35 3.92
N GLY A 89 -0.75 -31.43 3.09
CA GLY A 89 -1.52 -30.56 2.21
C GLY A 89 -1.03 -29.12 2.23
N GLN A 90 -1.64 -28.27 1.39
CA GLN A 90 -1.47 -26.82 1.43
C GLN A 90 -2.26 -26.23 2.58
N TYR A 91 -1.74 -25.26 3.31
CA TYR A 91 -2.45 -24.55 4.38
C TYR A 91 -2.30 -23.05 4.19
N HIS A 92 -3.30 -22.29 4.62
CA HIS A 92 -3.14 -20.85 4.83
C HIS A 92 -2.49 -20.66 6.21
N LEU A 93 -1.19 -20.35 6.22
CA LEU A 93 -0.47 -19.89 7.41
C LEU A 93 -0.80 -18.42 7.61
N ARG A 94 -1.24 -18.06 8.81
CA ARG A 94 -1.57 -16.67 9.13
C ARG A 94 -1.23 -16.32 10.56
N GLU A 95 -1.01 -15.02 10.77
CA GLU A 95 -1.02 -14.42 12.09
C GLU A 95 -2.36 -14.67 12.78
N ARG A 96 -2.29 -14.65 14.11
CA ARG A 96 -3.47 -14.70 14.95
C ARG A 96 -3.78 -13.29 15.42
N TRP A 97 -4.97 -12.79 15.12
CA TRP A 97 -5.50 -11.58 15.74
C TRP A 97 -5.60 -11.79 17.27
N ASN A 98 -4.60 -11.35 18.03
CA ASN A 98 -4.45 -11.55 19.47
C ASN A 98 -3.59 -10.44 20.08
N ALA A 99 -3.43 -10.46 21.40
CA ALA A 99 -2.68 -9.42 22.10
C ALA A 99 -1.18 -9.41 21.73
N ASP A 100 -0.63 -10.53 21.28
CA ASP A 100 0.76 -10.64 20.80
C ASP A 100 0.97 -9.91 19.48
N MET A 101 0.07 -10.14 18.51
CA MET A 101 0.06 -9.42 17.25
C MET A 101 0.01 -7.92 17.53
N ALA A 102 -0.99 -7.44 18.27
CA ALA A 102 -1.09 -6.01 18.54
C ALA A 102 0.10 -5.42 19.29
N SER A 103 0.64 -6.11 20.30
CA SER A 103 1.88 -5.70 20.96
C SER A 103 3.06 -5.56 19.98
N SER A 104 3.08 -6.35 18.91
CA SER A 104 4.14 -6.30 17.88
C SER A 104 3.97 -5.13 16.90
N TYR A 105 2.73 -4.70 16.60
CA TYR A 105 2.46 -3.60 15.66
C TYR A 105 2.29 -2.24 16.36
N PHE A 106 1.80 -2.21 17.59
CA PHE A 106 1.45 -0.99 18.32
C PHE A 106 2.27 -0.78 19.59
N GLY A 107 3.21 -1.68 19.89
CA GLY A 107 4.10 -1.58 21.05
C GLY A 107 3.45 -1.97 22.38
N GLY A 108 4.21 -1.80 23.46
CA GLY A 108 3.76 -2.13 24.82
C GLY A 108 3.63 -3.63 25.11
N PRO A 109 3.43 -4.02 26.39
CA PRO A 109 3.24 -5.41 26.78
C PRO A 109 1.87 -5.95 26.36
N LYS A 110 1.79 -7.25 26.01
CA LYS A 110 0.53 -7.93 25.65
C LYS A 110 -0.60 -7.77 26.68
N ALA A 111 -0.25 -7.62 27.95
CA ALA A 111 -1.22 -7.47 29.04
C ALA A 111 -2.04 -6.17 28.92
N ASP A 112 -1.58 -5.20 28.14
CA ASP A 112 -2.27 -3.93 27.92
C ASP A 112 -3.40 -4.02 26.88
N TYR A 113 -3.52 -5.14 26.17
CA TYR A 113 -4.48 -5.32 25.08
C TYR A 113 -5.64 -6.21 25.51
N ASP A 114 -6.86 -5.72 25.30
CA ASP A 114 -8.08 -6.51 25.37
C ASP A 114 -8.41 -7.05 23.97
N VAL A 115 -8.67 -8.36 23.88
CA VAL A 115 -9.04 -9.01 22.63
C VAL A 115 -10.29 -9.86 22.80
N VAL A 116 -11.28 -9.62 21.94
CA VAL A 116 -12.65 -10.10 22.10
C VAL A 116 -13.10 -10.85 20.85
N ASN A 117 -13.86 -11.93 21.03
CA ASN A 117 -14.64 -12.54 19.95
C ASN A 117 -16.12 -12.21 20.16
N LEU A 118 -16.83 -11.96 19.06
CA LEU A 118 -18.28 -11.95 18.99
C LEU A 118 -18.72 -12.84 17.82
N ASN A 119 -19.58 -13.83 18.05
CA ASN A 119 -20.21 -14.64 17.02
C ASN A 119 -21.76 -14.55 17.14
N ASP A 120 -22.45 -15.35 16.32
CA ASP A 120 -23.91 -15.47 16.29
C ASP A 120 -24.62 -14.12 16.18
N ASN A 121 -24.41 -13.44 15.05
CA ASN A 121 -24.87 -12.06 14.81
C ASN A 121 -24.26 -11.07 15.81
N PHE A 122 -22.99 -11.29 16.14
CA PHE A 122 -22.16 -10.42 16.97
C PHE A 122 -22.65 -10.24 18.42
N ARG A 123 -23.41 -11.20 18.98
CA ARG A 123 -24.11 -11.00 20.28
C ARG A 123 -24.17 -12.20 21.21
N ALA A 124 -24.25 -13.45 20.74
CA ALA A 124 -24.66 -14.55 21.61
C ALA A 124 -23.54 -15.17 22.46
N ASP A 125 -22.29 -15.01 22.06
CA ASP A 125 -21.14 -15.73 22.65
C ASP A 125 -19.89 -14.83 22.83
N GLU A 126 -20.13 -13.57 23.21
CA GLU A 126 -19.07 -12.62 23.53
C GLU A 126 -18.03 -13.23 24.49
N LYS A 127 -16.75 -13.20 24.07
CA LYS A 127 -15.65 -13.72 24.87
C LYS A 127 -14.40 -12.88 24.74
N VAL A 128 -14.01 -12.22 25.83
CA VAL A 128 -12.65 -11.72 26.04
C VAL A 128 -11.72 -12.92 26.21
N TYR A 129 -10.75 -13.09 25.31
CA TYR A 129 -9.83 -14.22 25.35
C TYR A 129 -8.37 -13.83 25.65
N ASP A 130 -8.01 -12.57 25.43
CA ASP A 130 -6.79 -11.97 25.95
C ASP A 130 -7.15 -10.64 26.64
N GLY A 131 -6.38 -10.25 27.65
CA GLY A 131 -6.62 -9.03 28.43
C GLY A 131 -7.60 -9.22 29.60
N THR A 132 -7.97 -8.09 30.21
CA THR A 132 -8.86 -8.06 31.39
C THR A 132 -10.33 -7.88 31.02
N GLY A 133 -10.60 -7.34 29.82
CA GLY A 133 -11.92 -6.97 29.34
C GLY A 133 -12.46 -5.67 29.92
N VAL A 134 -11.70 -4.98 30.78
CA VAL A 134 -12.14 -3.73 31.42
C VAL A 134 -12.34 -2.63 30.37
N PHE A 135 -11.39 -2.47 29.45
CA PHE A 135 -11.50 -1.45 28.40
C PHE A 135 -12.63 -1.79 27.42
N TRP A 136 -12.77 -3.07 27.07
CA TRP A 136 -13.88 -3.51 26.24
C TRP A 136 -15.25 -3.24 26.88
N ASN A 137 -15.41 -3.52 28.17
CA ASN A 137 -16.66 -3.25 28.88
C ASN A 137 -17.00 -1.75 28.90
N GLU A 138 -15.99 -0.88 29.03
CA GLU A 138 -16.14 0.58 28.92
C GLU A 138 -16.62 0.98 27.51
N ALA A 139 -15.92 0.56 26.46
CA ALA A 139 -16.28 0.84 25.07
C ALA A 139 -17.71 0.35 24.75
N LYS A 140 -18.05 -0.88 25.13
CA LYS A 140 -19.39 -1.46 24.94
C LYS A 140 -20.48 -0.68 25.67
N ALA A 141 -20.22 -0.23 26.90
CA ALA A 141 -21.16 0.57 27.67
C ALA A 141 -21.43 1.94 27.01
N LEU A 142 -20.38 2.58 26.49
CA LEU A 142 -20.50 3.86 25.78
C LEU A 142 -21.18 3.68 24.43
N ALA A 143 -20.86 2.62 23.68
CA ALA A 143 -21.53 2.25 22.43
C ALA A 143 -23.03 1.99 22.63
N SER A 144 -23.39 1.41 23.78
CA SER A 144 -24.77 1.16 24.19
C SER A 144 -25.46 2.35 24.88
N GLY A 145 -24.72 3.42 25.18
CA GLY A 145 -25.19 4.61 25.90
C GLY A 145 -25.76 5.72 25.00
N SER A 146 -26.00 6.89 25.61
CA SER A 146 -26.41 8.09 24.88
C SER A 146 -25.23 8.73 24.15
N ASN A 147 -25.43 9.13 22.90
CA ASN A 147 -24.43 9.71 22.00
C ASN A 147 -23.17 8.82 21.79
N PRO A 148 -23.31 7.65 21.14
CA PRO A 148 -22.20 6.73 20.94
C PRO A 148 -21.08 7.29 20.05
N TRP A 149 -21.35 8.29 19.22
CA TRP A 149 -20.34 8.94 18.36
C TRP A 149 -19.31 9.71 19.19
N GLU A 150 -19.74 10.77 19.89
CA GLU A 150 -18.81 11.61 20.67
C GLU A 150 -18.16 10.83 21.82
N LYS A 151 -18.88 9.89 22.42
CA LYS A 151 -18.39 9.19 23.62
C LYS A 151 -17.46 8.01 23.33
N ASN A 152 -17.40 7.51 22.10
CA ASN A 152 -16.50 6.40 21.74
C ASN A 152 -15.33 6.81 20.85
N ASP A 153 -15.13 8.10 20.57
CA ASP A 153 -14.12 8.58 19.62
C ASP A 153 -12.71 7.99 19.86
N ASN A 154 -12.32 7.81 21.13
CA ASN A 154 -11.04 7.21 21.52
C ASN A 154 -11.10 5.71 21.89
N ASN A 155 -12.29 5.11 21.84
CA ASN A 155 -12.53 3.74 22.29
C ASN A 155 -12.86 2.79 21.15
N ILE A 156 -13.44 3.27 20.05
CA ILE A 156 -13.82 2.48 18.89
C ILE A 156 -13.32 3.22 17.65
N ASP A 157 -12.59 2.52 16.79
CA ASP A 157 -12.15 3.05 15.51
C ASP A 157 -13.34 3.00 14.54
N VAL A 158 -14.05 4.13 14.41
CA VAL A 158 -15.29 4.20 13.64
C VAL A 158 -15.04 4.05 12.14
N ALA A 159 -13.90 4.53 11.63
CA ALA A 159 -13.54 4.34 10.23
C ALA A 159 -13.28 2.87 9.91
N ASN A 160 -12.55 2.17 10.80
CA ASN A 160 -12.34 0.72 10.67
C ASN A 160 -13.64 -0.08 10.81
N LEU A 161 -14.56 0.32 11.70
CA LEU A 161 -15.90 -0.29 11.78
C LEU A 161 -16.67 -0.17 10.47
N ILE A 162 -16.67 1.03 9.86
CA ILE A 162 -17.34 1.26 8.57
C ILE A 162 -16.73 0.35 7.51
N ASP A 163 -15.40 0.34 7.38
CA ASP A 163 -14.70 -0.51 6.42
C ASP A 163 -15.01 -1.99 6.59
N PHE A 164 -14.95 -2.48 7.83
CA PHE A 164 -15.35 -3.85 8.17
C PHE A 164 -16.77 -4.14 7.69
N MET A 165 -17.71 -3.23 7.92
CA MET A 165 -19.10 -3.39 7.50
C MET A 165 -19.24 -3.38 5.98
N LEU A 166 -18.59 -2.44 5.28
CA LEU A 166 -18.60 -2.36 3.81
C LEU A 166 -18.05 -3.63 3.18
N LEU A 167 -16.94 -4.14 3.70
CA LEU A 167 -16.37 -5.41 3.26
C LEU A 167 -17.35 -6.54 3.54
N TRP A 168 -17.76 -6.73 4.80
CA TRP A 168 -18.63 -7.84 5.22
C TRP A 168 -19.93 -7.93 4.42
N VAL A 169 -20.61 -6.80 4.17
CA VAL A 169 -21.87 -6.80 3.39
C VAL A 169 -21.66 -6.98 1.89
N SER A 170 -20.44 -6.83 1.39
CA SER A 170 -20.05 -7.09 0.00
C SER A 170 -19.74 -8.55 -0.31
N GLY A 171 -19.83 -9.42 0.70
CA GLY A 171 -19.69 -10.86 0.54
C GLY A 171 -20.78 -11.63 1.28
N ASN A 172 -20.49 -12.90 1.56
CA ASN A 172 -21.43 -13.80 2.23
C ASN A 172 -20.72 -14.77 3.18
N SER A 173 -20.01 -14.22 4.15
CA SER A 173 -19.42 -14.96 5.28
C SER A 173 -20.34 -14.95 6.50
N GLU A 174 -19.99 -15.75 7.48
CA GLU A 174 -20.61 -15.75 8.80
C GLU A 174 -20.52 -14.38 9.50
N SER A 175 -21.48 -14.12 10.41
CA SER A 175 -21.55 -12.91 11.23
C SER A 175 -20.66 -13.05 12.48
N GLU A 176 -19.34 -13.17 12.26
CA GLU A 176 -18.35 -13.30 13.32
C GLU A 176 -17.26 -12.23 13.21
N VAL A 177 -16.87 -11.66 14.35
CA VAL A 177 -15.86 -10.60 14.42
C VAL A 177 -14.91 -10.81 15.58
N ARG A 178 -13.67 -10.39 15.37
CA ARG A 178 -12.67 -10.21 16.41
C ARG A 178 -12.37 -8.75 16.62
N LEU A 179 -12.19 -8.39 17.88
CA LEU A 179 -11.93 -7.02 18.30
C LEU A 179 -10.62 -6.96 19.05
N LEU A 180 -9.88 -5.88 18.86
CA LEU A 180 -8.64 -5.63 19.56
C LEU A 180 -8.48 -4.14 19.87
N GLY A 181 -8.08 -3.81 21.10
CA GLY A 181 -7.80 -2.43 21.52
C GLY A 181 -6.98 -2.37 22.81
N SER A 182 -6.38 -1.21 23.08
CA SER A 182 -5.63 -0.92 24.30
C SER A 182 -5.79 0.54 24.71
N LYS A 183 -6.30 0.78 25.92
CA LYS A 183 -6.38 2.14 26.48
C LYS A 183 -5.00 2.70 26.81
N THR A 184 -4.10 1.87 27.33
CA THR A 184 -2.74 2.27 27.72
C THR A 184 -1.92 2.70 26.50
N GLN A 185 -2.06 2.00 25.38
CA GLN A 185 -1.32 2.25 24.14
C GLN A 185 -2.07 3.22 23.20
N GLY A 186 -3.18 3.83 23.65
CA GLY A 186 -3.98 4.75 22.85
C GLY A 186 -4.62 4.11 21.61
N GLN A 187 -4.84 2.80 21.62
CA GLN A 187 -5.39 2.04 20.51
C GLN A 187 -6.90 1.80 20.70
N PRO A 188 -7.78 2.45 19.93
CA PRO A 188 -9.21 2.15 19.96
C PRO A 188 -9.50 0.73 19.43
N PHE A 189 -10.68 0.19 19.75
CA PHE A 189 -11.09 -1.13 19.28
C PHE A 189 -11.28 -1.15 17.75
N ARG A 190 -10.59 -2.08 17.10
CA ARG A 190 -10.71 -2.40 15.67
C ARG A 190 -11.38 -3.74 15.44
N PHE A 191 -12.09 -3.87 14.33
CA PHE A 191 -12.94 -4.97 13.90
C PHE A 191 -12.26 -5.74 12.76
N GLN A 192 -12.07 -7.04 12.97
CA GLN A 192 -11.56 -7.96 11.96
C GLN A 192 -12.54 -9.10 11.74
N MET A 193 -12.79 -9.43 10.47
CA MET A 193 -13.65 -10.55 10.11
C MET A 193 -13.07 -11.87 10.65
N LYS A 194 -13.91 -12.61 11.36
CA LYS A 194 -13.60 -13.98 11.81
C LYS A 194 -14.37 -14.95 10.92
N ASP A 195 -13.76 -16.12 10.67
CA ASP A 195 -14.36 -17.21 9.89
C ASP A 195 -14.98 -16.73 8.57
N ALA A 196 -14.20 -15.94 7.84
CA ALA A 196 -14.56 -15.40 6.54
C ALA A 196 -14.63 -16.45 5.41
N ASP A 197 -14.70 -17.75 5.71
CA ASP A 197 -14.95 -18.72 4.65
C ASP A 197 -16.26 -18.37 3.93
N GLY A 198 -16.38 -18.60 2.63
CA GLY A 198 -17.61 -18.25 1.90
C GLY A 198 -17.86 -16.79 1.56
N TYR A 199 -16.99 -15.89 2.00
CA TYR A 199 -17.05 -14.47 1.66
C TYR A 199 -17.23 -14.25 0.15
N LEU A 200 -16.45 -14.94 -0.68
CA LEU A 200 -16.38 -14.79 -2.15
C LEU A 200 -17.64 -15.28 -2.92
N ARG A 201 -18.76 -15.45 -2.25
CA ARG A 201 -20.06 -15.70 -2.90
C ARG A 201 -20.80 -14.38 -3.07
N ASN A 202 -21.89 -14.40 -3.84
CA ASN A 202 -22.72 -13.21 -4.03
C ASN A 202 -23.16 -12.58 -2.70
N PRO A 203 -23.14 -11.23 -2.60
CA PRO A 203 -23.46 -10.49 -1.38
C PRO A 203 -24.78 -10.92 -0.76
N GLY A 204 -24.71 -11.54 0.42
CA GLY A 204 -25.84 -12.16 1.10
C GLY A 204 -26.46 -11.32 2.21
N HIS A 205 -25.73 -10.31 2.70
CA HIS A 205 -26.15 -9.49 3.83
C HIS A 205 -26.86 -8.21 3.36
N SER A 206 -27.73 -7.68 4.24
CA SER A 206 -28.38 -6.40 4.00
C SER A 206 -27.37 -5.27 4.13
N ALA A 207 -27.39 -4.31 3.19
CA ALA A 207 -26.62 -3.08 3.36
C ALA A 207 -27.05 -2.31 4.63
N ASN A 208 -28.31 -2.45 5.07
CA ASN A 208 -28.84 -1.83 6.29
C ASN A 208 -28.60 -2.64 7.57
N ASP A 209 -27.74 -3.67 7.54
CA ASP A 209 -27.46 -4.46 8.74
C ASP A 209 -26.93 -3.58 9.88
N ALA A 210 -27.34 -3.91 11.11
CA ALA A 210 -27.00 -3.12 12.28
C ALA A 210 -25.53 -3.33 12.72
N GLY A 211 -24.88 -4.41 12.26
CA GLY A 211 -23.51 -4.74 12.58
C GLY A 211 -23.26 -5.09 14.05
N PRO A 212 -21.99 -5.21 14.44
CA PRO A 212 -21.59 -5.49 15.82
C PRO A 212 -22.19 -4.50 16.82
N LEU A 213 -22.75 -5.01 17.93
CA LEU A 213 -23.43 -4.23 18.96
C LEU A 213 -24.62 -3.37 18.47
N SER A 214 -25.12 -3.60 17.25
CA SER A 214 -26.00 -2.67 16.52
C SER A 214 -25.43 -1.25 16.39
N LEU A 215 -24.11 -1.14 16.35
CA LEU A 215 -23.45 0.16 16.39
C LEU A 215 -23.67 0.95 15.10
N MET A 216 -23.74 0.29 13.93
CA MET A 216 -24.03 0.99 12.67
C MET A 216 -25.41 1.65 12.71
N SER A 217 -26.46 0.94 13.12
CA SER A 217 -27.80 1.53 13.17
C SER A 217 -27.90 2.65 14.21
N ARG A 218 -27.20 2.51 15.33
CA ARG A 218 -27.16 3.54 16.39
C ARG A 218 -26.39 4.79 15.97
N LEU A 219 -25.25 4.63 15.31
CA LEU A 219 -24.45 5.75 14.81
C LEU A 219 -25.16 6.47 13.66
N ARG A 220 -25.84 5.74 12.78
CA ARG A 220 -26.65 6.33 11.69
C ARG A 220 -27.87 7.10 12.19
N SER A 221 -28.36 6.82 13.38
CA SER A 221 -29.59 7.42 13.92
C SER A 221 -29.35 8.85 14.40
N GLY A 222 -29.49 9.82 13.48
CA GLY A 222 -29.49 11.26 13.81
C GLY A 222 -28.10 11.90 13.93
N ASN A 223 -27.03 11.22 13.51
CA ASN A 223 -25.69 11.79 13.46
C ASN A 223 -25.27 12.07 12.00
N THR A 224 -25.24 13.34 11.64
CA THR A 224 -24.89 13.80 10.29
C THR A 224 -23.42 13.61 9.96
N ASP A 225 -22.53 13.66 10.95
CA ASP A 225 -21.08 13.54 10.72
C ASP A 225 -20.67 12.08 10.53
N PHE A 226 -21.29 11.15 11.26
CA PHE A 226 -21.17 9.72 10.98
C PHE A 226 -21.68 9.39 9.58
N ALA A 227 -22.85 9.92 9.19
CA ALA A 227 -23.41 9.69 7.86
C ALA A 227 -22.46 10.19 6.77
N MET A 228 -21.80 11.33 7.00
CA MET A 228 -20.80 11.87 6.07
C MET A 228 -19.54 10.99 6.03
N LEU A 229 -18.98 10.60 7.18
CA LEU A 229 -17.83 9.69 7.22
C LEU A 229 -18.14 8.38 6.51
N LEU A 230 -19.35 7.81 6.69
CA LEU A 230 -19.79 6.61 5.99
C LEU A 230 -19.79 6.82 4.47
N ALA A 231 -20.33 7.94 3.99
CA ALA A 231 -20.30 8.29 2.57
C ALA A 231 -18.86 8.42 2.05
N ASP A 232 -17.97 9.03 2.83
CA ASP A 232 -16.56 9.21 2.48
C ASP A 232 -15.82 7.88 2.37
N ARG A 233 -16.04 6.95 3.31
CA ARG A 233 -15.46 5.59 3.24
C ARG A 233 -15.99 4.81 2.04
N ILE A 234 -17.28 4.95 1.71
CA ILE A 234 -17.84 4.36 0.49
C ILE A 234 -17.15 4.96 -0.75
N HIS A 235 -17.00 6.29 -0.82
CA HIS A 235 -16.31 6.94 -1.94
C HIS A 235 -14.87 6.44 -2.08
N LYS A 236 -14.12 6.48 -0.97
CA LYS A 236 -12.72 6.06 -0.90
C LYS A 236 -12.49 4.64 -1.43
N HIS A 237 -13.40 3.72 -1.13
CA HIS A 237 -13.18 2.30 -1.45
C HIS A 237 -13.79 1.85 -2.77
N TYR A 238 -14.89 2.44 -3.23
CA TYR A 238 -15.62 1.97 -4.43
C TYR A 238 -15.38 2.80 -5.69
N PHE A 239 -14.73 3.96 -5.58
CA PHE A 239 -14.49 4.87 -6.69
C PHE A 239 -12.98 5.07 -6.91
N ASN A 240 -12.62 5.64 -8.06
CA ASN A 240 -11.23 5.90 -8.46
C ASN A 240 -10.37 4.63 -8.32
N ASP A 241 -9.25 4.68 -7.60
CA ASP A 241 -8.37 3.54 -7.32
C ASP A 241 -8.66 2.82 -5.99
N GLY A 242 -9.88 2.99 -5.46
CA GLY A 242 -10.31 2.40 -4.19
C GLY A 242 -10.21 0.86 -4.14
N ALA A 243 -9.96 0.33 -2.94
CA ALA A 243 -9.69 -1.11 -2.71
C ALA A 243 -10.82 -2.06 -3.11
N MET A 244 -12.06 -1.57 -3.24
CA MET A 244 -13.26 -2.33 -3.60
C MET A 244 -13.69 -2.11 -5.05
N THR A 245 -12.90 -1.40 -5.86
CA THR A 245 -13.13 -1.28 -7.31
C THR A 245 -12.97 -2.65 -8.00
N PRO A 246 -13.56 -2.86 -9.20
CA PRO A 246 -13.42 -4.11 -9.93
C PRO A 246 -11.95 -4.46 -10.21
N ALA A 247 -11.15 -3.48 -10.64
CA ALA A 247 -9.74 -3.67 -10.95
C ALA A 247 -8.96 -4.15 -9.72
N LYS A 248 -9.11 -3.48 -8.57
CA LYS A 248 -8.39 -3.84 -7.34
C LYS A 248 -8.81 -5.19 -6.76
N ASN A 249 -10.10 -5.54 -6.82
CA ASN A 249 -10.54 -6.88 -6.41
C ASN A 249 -9.98 -8.00 -7.31
N ILE A 250 -9.96 -7.78 -8.63
CA ILE A 250 -9.43 -8.75 -9.60
C ILE A 250 -7.92 -8.91 -9.41
N GLU A 251 -7.19 -7.80 -9.28
CA GLU A 251 -5.74 -7.78 -9.01
C GLU A 251 -5.41 -8.58 -7.74
N ARG A 252 -6.10 -8.28 -6.63
CA ARG A 252 -5.95 -8.97 -5.34
C ARG A 252 -6.22 -10.47 -5.46
N LEU A 253 -7.32 -10.85 -6.12
CA LEU A 253 -7.65 -12.27 -6.32
C LEU A 253 -6.57 -12.96 -7.13
N GLN A 254 -6.19 -12.38 -8.28
CA GLN A 254 -5.25 -12.97 -9.21
C GLN A 254 -3.87 -13.19 -8.55
N LYS A 255 -3.38 -12.21 -7.78
CA LYS A 255 -2.14 -12.34 -6.98
C LYS A 255 -2.16 -13.61 -6.11
N ARG A 256 -3.28 -13.89 -5.44
CA ARG A 256 -3.41 -15.06 -4.54
C ARG A 256 -3.73 -16.36 -5.25
N VAL A 257 -4.41 -16.31 -6.40
CA VAL A 257 -4.57 -17.47 -7.28
C VAL A 257 -3.21 -17.94 -7.78
N ASP A 258 -2.36 -17.02 -8.24
CA ASP A 258 -1.03 -17.35 -8.73
C ASP A 258 -0.12 -17.92 -7.64
N GLU A 259 -0.17 -17.35 -6.43
CA GLU A 259 0.52 -17.89 -5.24
C GLU A 259 0.05 -19.31 -4.90
N ALA A 260 -1.26 -19.54 -4.85
CA ALA A 260 -1.85 -20.79 -4.39
C ALA A 260 -1.78 -21.92 -5.43
N ARG A 261 -1.74 -21.57 -6.72
CA ARG A 261 -1.93 -22.52 -7.83
C ARG A 261 -0.94 -23.70 -7.83
N PRO A 262 0.39 -23.50 -7.70
CA PRO A 262 1.33 -24.62 -7.68
C PRO A 262 1.06 -25.59 -6.53
N GLY A 263 0.80 -25.06 -5.33
CA GLY A 263 0.54 -25.88 -4.17
C GLY A 263 -0.84 -26.56 -4.20
N PHE A 264 -1.83 -25.94 -4.87
CA PHE A 264 -3.17 -26.49 -5.01
C PHE A 264 -3.18 -27.77 -5.86
N ILE A 265 -2.26 -27.94 -6.81
CA ILE A 265 -2.10 -29.19 -7.57
C ILE A 265 -1.80 -30.35 -6.62
N ALA A 266 -0.86 -30.15 -5.67
CA ALA A 266 -0.52 -31.16 -4.67
C ALA A 266 -1.65 -31.35 -3.63
N GLU A 267 -2.35 -30.28 -3.25
CA GLU A 267 -3.56 -30.36 -2.42
C GLU A 267 -4.64 -31.22 -3.06
N SER A 268 -4.95 -30.98 -4.34
CA SER A 268 -5.91 -31.73 -5.14
C SER A 268 -5.49 -33.20 -5.30
N ALA A 269 -4.21 -33.49 -5.49
CA ALA A 269 -3.73 -34.87 -5.59
C ALA A 269 -3.94 -35.66 -4.29
N ARG A 270 -3.79 -35.01 -3.13
CA ARG A 270 -3.96 -35.65 -1.82
C ARG A 270 -5.42 -35.72 -1.37
N TRP A 271 -6.18 -34.65 -1.59
CA TRP A 271 -7.49 -34.46 -0.98
C TRP A 271 -8.63 -34.20 -1.98
N GLY A 272 -8.36 -34.12 -3.29
CA GLY A 272 -9.33 -33.69 -4.29
C GLY A 272 -10.59 -34.56 -4.34
N ASN A 273 -10.45 -35.88 -4.12
CA ASN A 273 -11.57 -36.81 -4.03
C ASN A 273 -12.49 -36.58 -2.82
N ARG A 274 -12.04 -35.85 -1.80
CA ARG A 274 -12.79 -35.52 -0.59
C ARG A 274 -13.25 -34.08 -0.55
N PHE A 275 -12.62 -33.20 -1.32
CA PHE A 275 -12.88 -31.76 -1.29
C PHE A 275 -13.12 -31.20 -2.70
N ARG A 276 -12.09 -30.80 -3.44
CA ARG A 276 -12.22 -30.20 -4.78
C ARG A 276 -11.01 -30.52 -5.65
N GLU A 277 -11.27 -30.83 -6.91
CA GLU A 277 -10.23 -31.04 -7.93
C GLU A 277 -9.70 -29.70 -8.48
N TYR A 278 -8.43 -29.68 -8.90
CA TYR A 278 -7.75 -28.50 -9.44
C TYR A 278 -8.57 -27.76 -10.49
N GLN A 279 -9.11 -28.45 -11.50
CA GLN A 279 -9.85 -27.78 -12.58
C GLN A 279 -11.15 -27.13 -12.08
N ASN A 280 -11.84 -27.76 -11.14
CA ASN A 280 -13.06 -27.21 -10.54
C ASN A 280 -12.76 -26.01 -9.62
N TRP A 281 -11.58 -25.95 -9.02
CA TRP A 281 -11.13 -24.77 -8.29
C TRP A 281 -10.78 -23.64 -9.25
N LEU A 282 -9.98 -23.91 -10.29
CA LEU A 282 -9.59 -22.90 -11.28
C LEU A 282 -10.80 -22.28 -12.00
N ASN A 283 -11.77 -23.10 -12.41
CA ASN A 283 -13.00 -22.62 -13.04
C ASN A 283 -13.80 -21.68 -12.12
N TYR A 284 -13.79 -21.93 -10.80
CA TYR A 284 -14.44 -21.06 -9.82
C TYR A 284 -13.72 -19.71 -9.73
N GLN A 285 -12.38 -19.70 -9.70
CA GLN A 285 -11.61 -18.44 -9.68
C GLN A 285 -11.84 -17.63 -10.95
N ASN A 286 -11.83 -18.28 -12.12
CA ASN A 286 -12.10 -17.63 -13.40
C ASN A 286 -13.52 -17.02 -13.43
N ASN A 287 -14.51 -17.68 -12.82
CA ASN A 287 -15.86 -17.14 -12.72
C ASN A 287 -15.92 -15.87 -11.87
N LEU A 288 -15.14 -15.79 -10.77
CA LEU A 288 -15.06 -14.59 -9.94
C LEU A 288 -14.52 -13.39 -10.74
N VAL A 289 -13.44 -13.62 -11.50
CA VAL A 289 -12.81 -12.59 -12.34
C VAL A 289 -13.74 -12.14 -13.47
N SER A 290 -14.35 -13.09 -14.20
CA SER A 290 -15.13 -12.76 -15.40
C SER A 290 -16.55 -12.30 -15.12
N ASN A 291 -17.15 -12.66 -13.97
CA ASN A 291 -18.59 -12.42 -13.74
C ASN A 291 -18.91 -11.77 -12.39
N HIS A 292 -18.18 -12.08 -11.32
CA HIS A 292 -18.52 -11.58 -9.98
C HIS A 292 -18.00 -10.15 -9.75
N PHE A 293 -16.68 -9.96 -9.83
CA PHE A 293 -16.05 -8.68 -9.51
C PHE A 293 -16.35 -7.53 -10.49
N PRO A 294 -16.55 -7.76 -11.80
CA PRO A 294 -16.93 -6.68 -12.72
C PRO A 294 -18.21 -5.93 -12.30
N GLY A 295 -19.20 -6.62 -11.74
CA GLY A 295 -20.48 -6.02 -11.33
C GLY A 295 -20.63 -5.73 -9.83
N LEU A 296 -19.72 -6.21 -8.98
CA LEU A 296 -19.86 -6.14 -7.52
C LEU A 296 -19.89 -4.69 -7.01
N ALA A 297 -18.94 -3.86 -7.44
CA ALA A 297 -18.83 -2.48 -6.96
C ALA A 297 -20.09 -1.67 -7.28
N GLN A 298 -20.58 -1.75 -8.52
CA GLN A 298 -21.81 -1.08 -8.95
C GLN A 298 -23.03 -1.56 -8.16
N THR A 299 -23.15 -2.87 -7.95
CA THR A 299 -24.23 -3.46 -7.15
C THR A 299 -24.23 -2.90 -5.73
N MET A 300 -23.06 -2.84 -5.10
CA MET A 300 -22.95 -2.40 -3.71
C MET A 300 -23.18 -0.89 -3.56
N VAL A 301 -22.62 -0.06 -4.45
CA VAL A 301 -22.90 1.38 -4.48
C VAL A 301 -24.40 1.64 -4.66
N GLY A 302 -25.08 0.91 -5.55
CA GLY A 302 -26.53 0.99 -5.71
C GLY A 302 -27.28 0.63 -4.42
N ARG A 303 -26.88 -0.45 -3.74
CA ARG A 303 -27.47 -0.83 -2.43
C ARG A 303 -27.23 0.23 -1.35
N PHE A 304 -26.05 0.86 -1.32
CA PHE A 304 -25.72 1.91 -0.36
C PHE A 304 -26.53 3.19 -0.59
N LYS A 305 -26.70 3.60 -1.86
CA LYS A 305 -27.59 4.71 -2.22
C LYS A 305 -29.03 4.44 -1.80
N SER A 306 -29.59 3.28 -2.16
CA SER A 306 -30.94 2.87 -1.75
C SER A 306 -31.11 2.76 -0.23
N ALA A 307 -30.03 2.52 0.51
CA ALA A 307 -30.01 2.52 1.96
C ALA A 307 -29.85 3.92 2.58
N GLY A 308 -29.66 4.98 1.78
CA GLY A 308 -29.37 6.34 2.26
C GLY A 308 -28.00 6.45 2.96
N MET A 309 -27.01 5.66 2.53
CA MET A 309 -25.66 5.67 3.07
C MET A 309 -24.67 6.48 2.23
N TYR A 310 -25.05 6.79 0.98
CA TYR A 310 -24.23 7.53 0.03
C TYR A 310 -25.09 8.62 -0.63
N PRO A 311 -24.64 9.89 -0.65
CA PRO A 311 -25.40 11.00 -1.23
C PRO A 311 -25.72 10.83 -2.70
N ASP A 312 -26.80 11.49 -3.15
CA ASP A 312 -27.15 11.53 -4.56
C ASP A 312 -26.26 12.52 -5.33
N ILE A 313 -25.76 13.56 -4.64
CA ILE A 313 -24.78 14.50 -5.19
C ILE A 313 -23.50 13.77 -5.59
N ILE A 314 -23.07 13.98 -6.82
CA ILE A 314 -21.80 13.50 -7.35
C ILE A 314 -20.66 14.21 -6.61
N ALA A 315 -19.84 13.42 -5.91
CA ALA A 315 -18.60 13.93 -5.33
C ALA A 315 -17.73 14.58 -6.41
N PRO A 316 -17.04 15.70 -6.14
CA PRO A 316 -16.32 16.44 -7.17
C PRO A 316 -15.35 15.54 -7.93
N VAL A 317 -15.55 15.44 -9.25
CA VAL A 317 -14.70 14.66 -10.14
C VAL A 317 -13.62 15.59 -10.69
N PHE A 318 -12.37 15.24 -10.45
CA PHE A 318 -11.21 15.97 -10.93
C PHE A 318 -10.93 15.60 -12.39
N ASN A 319 -10.49 16.55 -13.22
CA ASN A 319 -10.06 16.27 -14.60
C ASN A 319 -8.84 15.35 -14.65
N GLN A 320 -7.99 15.40 -13.62
CA GLN A 320 -6.97 14.42 -13.31
C GLN A 320 -7.07 14.03 -11.84
N HIS A 321 -7.05 12.74 -11.52
CA HIS A 321 -7.11 12.26 -10.13
C HIS A 321 -5.70 11.97 -9.62
N GLY A 322 -5.07 13.01 -9.05
CA GLY A 322 -3.75 12.91 -8.41
C GLY A 322 -2.59 12.66 -9.39
N GLY A 323 -1.46 12.25 -8.83
CA GLY A 323 -0.21 12.02 -9.55
C GLY A 323 0.54 13.31 -9.91
N SER A 324 1.57 13.14 -10.74
CA SER A 324 2.44 14.24 -11.16
C SER A 324 1.78 15.12 -12.22
N ILE A 325 1.88 16.44 -12.05
CA ILE A 325 1.49 17.48 -13.01
C ILE A 325 2.59 18.52 -13.13
N SER A 326 2.64 19.25 -14.24
CA SER A 326 3.44 20.47 -14.31
C SER A 326 2.74 21.62 -13.58
N ASP A 327 3.50 22.61 -13.09
CA ASP A 327 2.97 23.74 -12.31
C ASP A 327 1.99 24.65 -13.11
N ASP A 328 2.04 24.56 -14.44
CA ASP A 328 1.17 25.26 -15.37
C ASP A 328 -0.09 24.45 -15.76
N THR A 329 -0.18 23.18 -15.37
CA THR A 329 -1.33 22.30 -15.67
C THR A 329 -2.61 22.83 -14.99
N PRO A 330 -3.65 23.20 -15.75
CA PRO A 330 -4.92 23.63 -15.17
C PRO A 330 -5.71 22.43 -14.64
N LEU A 331 -6.06 22.48 -13.35
CA LEU A 331 -6.98 21.55 -12.71
C LEU A 331 -8.39 22.11 -12.70
N THR A 332 -9.36 21.25 -13.00
CA THR A 332 -10.80 21.54 -12.89
C THR A 332 -11.49 20.45 -12.11
N MET A 333 -12.60 20.82 -11.46
CA MET A 333 -13.47 19.90 -10.75
C MET A 333 -14.88 20.00 -11.33
N SER A 334 -15.61 18.90 -11.29
CA SER A 334 -16.98 18.83 -11.81
C SER A 334 -17.91 18.15 -10.81
N THR A 335 -19.10 18.72 -10.58
CA THR A 335 -20.19 18.11 -9.79
C THR A 335 -21.56 18.41 -10.41
N ASP A 336 -22.62 17.77 -9.91
CA ASP A 336 -24.02 18.14 -10.16
C ASP A 336 -24.61 19.08 -9.09
N ALA A 337 -23.85 19.37 -8.02
CA ALA A 337 -24.17 20.42 -7.05
C ALA A 337 -23.88 21.84 -7.56
N ASP A 338 -24.51 22.85 -6.96
CA ASP A 338 -24.32 24.26 -7.33
C ASP A 338 -23.09 24.91 -6.68
N LYS A 339 -22.43 24.22 -5.73
CA LYS A 339 -21.18 24.65 -5.09
C LYS A 339 -20.16 23.52 -5.00
N ILE A 340 -18.88 23.85 -5.10
CA ILE A 340 -17.76 23.01 -4.66
C ILE A 340 -16.95 23.78 -3.62
N TYR A 341 -16.65 23.14 -2.50
CA TYR A 341 -15.67 23.62 -1.52
C TYR A 341 -14.45 22.70 -1.54
N TYR A 342 -13.25 23.27 -1.56
CA TYR A 342 -12.01 22.51 -1.59
C TYR A 342 -10.93 23.10 -0.69
N THR A 343 -9.99 22.26 -0.27
CA THR A 343 -8.84 22.61 0.57
C THR A 343 -7.56 22.05 -0.07
N LEU A 344 -6.45 22.76 0.15
CA LEU A 344 -5.12 22.40 -0.38
C LEU A 344 -4.13 22.04 0.74
N ASP A 345 -4.57 22.10 2.00
CA ASP A 345 -3.78 21.77 3.19
C ASP A 345 -4.10 20.39 3.76
N GLY A 346 -4.95 19.61 3.07
CA GLY A 346 -5.43 18.32 3.53
C GLY A 346 -6.51 18.37 4.62
N SER A 347 -6.97 19.54 5.06
CA SER A 347 -8.13 19.63 5.96
C SER A 347 -9.44 19.26 5.24
N ASP A 348 -10.46 18.78 5.95
CA ASP A 348 -11.77 18.51 5.31
C ASP A 348 -12.46 19.85 4.95
N PRO A 349 -13.01 20.03 3.73
CA PRO A 349 -13.78 21.23 3.36
C PRO A 349 -15.05 21.47 4.20
N ARG A 350 -15.50 20.46 4.96
CA ARG A 350 -16.68 20.49 5.83
C ARG A 350 -16.28 20.23 7.28
N LEU A 351 -16.70 21.10 8.21
CA LEU A 351 -16.56 20.88 9.66
C LEU A 351 -17.65 19.95 10.20
N ASN A 352 -17.43 19.42 11.41
CA ASN A 352 -18.48 18.74 12.18
C ASN A 352 -19.75 19.63 12.27
N GLY A 353 -20.91 19.02 12.08
CA GLY A 353 -22.19 19.72 11.99
C GLY A 353 -22.51 20.31 10.61
N GLY A 354 -21.58 20.28 9.65
CA GLY A 354 -21.85 20.56 8.23
C GLY A 354 -21.66 21.99 7.76
N THR A 355 -21.08 22.86 8.57
CA THR A 355 -20.65 24.19 8.11
C THR A 355 -19.38 24.08 7.25
N PRO A 356 -19.21 24.89 6.20
CA PRO A 356 -17.95 24.95 5.46
C PRO A 356 -16.77 25.27 6.38
N ASN A 357 -15.63 24.61 6.14
CA ASN A 357 -14.39 24.89 6.85
C ASN A 357 -13.83 26.26 6.42
N PRO A 358 -13.42 27.15 7.35
CA PRO A 358 -12.78 28.42 7.00
C PRO A 358 -11.51 28.31 6.15
N ALA A 359 -10.81 27.16 6.18
CA ALA A 359 -9.68 26.86 5.30
C ALA A 359 -10.11 26.48 3.88
N ALA A 360 -11.40 26.18 3.67
CA ALA A 360 -11.93 25.79 2.37
C ALA A 360 -12.16 27.02 1.48
N THR A 361 -11.80 26.86 0.21
CA THR A 361 -12.12 27.80 -0.86
C THR A 361 -13.38 27.35 -1.57
N GLU A 362 -14.35 28.25 -1.75
CA GLU A 362 -15.49 28.02 -2.65
C GLU A 362 -15.00 28.19 -4.10
N ALA A 363 -15.16 27.16 -4.92
CA ALA A 363 -14.75 27.22 -6.31
C ALA A 363 -15.69 28.12 -7.12
N SER A 364 -15.15 28.85 -8.09
CA SER A 364 -15.95 29.60 -9.05
C SER A 364 -16.35 28.74 -10.24
N PHE A 365 -17.59 28.85 -10.70
CA PHE A 365 -18.07 28.24 -11.96
C PHE A 365 -18.05 29.24 -13.15
N ASN A 366 -17.52 30.45 -12.93
CA ASN A 366 -17.53 31.56 -13.89
C ASN A 366 -16.59 31.36 -15.10
N GLY A 367 -16.09 30.15 -15.32
CA GLY A 367 -15.10 29.83 -16.34
C GLY A 367 -15.46 28.61 -17.19
N GLY A 368 -16.75 28.35 -17.42
CA GLY A 368 -17.19 27.34 -18.38
C GLY A 368 -16.77 27.72 -19.81
N GLY A 369 -15.48 27.54 -20.13
CA GLY A 369 -14.85 27.85 -21.40
C GLY A 369 -13.72 28.88 -21.28
N GLY A 370 -12.51 28.42 -20.94
CA GLY A 370 -11.32 29.06 -21.50
C GLY A 370 -11.38 29.03 -23.04
N PRO A 371 -10.63 29.88 -23.76
CA PRO A 371 -10.64 29.87 -25.22
C PRO A 371 -10.21 28.48 -25.75
N GLY A 372 -11.18 27.67 -26.18
CA GLY A 372 -10.94 26.37 -26.81
C GLY A 372 -11.34 25.12 -26.02
N GLU A 373 -11.88 25.22 -24.80
CA GLU A 373 -12.22 24.04 -23.98
C GLU A 373 -13.73 23.71 -24.00
N GLN A 374 -14.06 22.46 -24.35
CA GLN A 374 -15.43 22.00 -24.58
C GLN A 374 -16.09 21.58 -23.26
N GLN A 375 -17.32 22.05 -22.98
CA GLN A 375 -18.12 21.57 -21.84
C GLN A 375 -18.61 20.13 -22.09
N PRO A 376 -18.91 19.32 -21.05
CA PRO A 376 -19.67 18.09 -21.24
C PRO A 376 -20.98 18.37 -22.00
N VAL A 377 -21.36 17.49 -22.92
CA VAL A 377 -22.56 17.68 -23.74
C VAL A 377 -23.44 16.44 -23.66
N THR A 378 -24.71 16.64 -23.29
CA THR A 378 -25.71 15.58 -23.32
C THR A 378 -26.35 15.53 -24.70
N TYR A 379 -26.20 14.38 -25.38
CA TYR A 379 -26.72 14.15 -26.73
C TYR A 379 -28.06 13.40 -26.73
N ILE A 380 -28.31 12.57 -25.72
CA ILE A 380 -29.57 11.83 -25.54
C ILE A 380 -30.02 11.99 -24.08
N THR A 381 -31.29 12.35 -23.87
CA THR A 381 -31.96 12.44 -22.57
C THR A 381 -33.21 11.56 -22.55
N THR A 382 -33.82 11.34 -21.38
CA THR A 382 -35.21 10.84 -21.33
C THR A 382 -36.12 11.75 -22.17
N GLY A 383 -37.04 11.16 -22.92
CA GLY A 383 -37.89 11.88 -23.89
C GLY A 383 -37.28 12.01 -25.28
N TYR A 384 -36.04 11.54 -25.50
CA TYR A 384 -35.45 11.53 -26.83
C TYR A 384 -36.26 10.64 -27.77
N THR A 385 -36.37 11.04 -29.04
CA THR A 385 -37.17 10.29 -30.02
C THR A 385 -36.39 9.08 -30.53
N TRP A 386 -37.01 7.91 -30.43
CA TRP A 386 -36.50 6.64 -30.93
C TRP A 386 -37.42 6.12 -32.02
N LYS A 387 -36.82 5.47 -33.02
CA LYS A 387 -37.51 4.55 -33.91
C LYS A 387 -37.51 3.17 -33.31
N TYR A 388 -38.58 2.39 -33.53
CA TYR A 388 -38.71 1.07 -32.93
C TYR A 388 -39.46 0.06 -33.81
N ILE A 389 -39.20 -1.22 -33.54
CA ILE A 389 -39.94 -2.38 -34.06
C ILE A 389 -40.31 -3.28 -32.88
N ASP A 390 -41.61 -3.47 -32.69
CA ASP A 390 -42.26 -4.21 -31.60
C ASP A 390 -43.19 -5.33 -32.12
N ASN A 391 -43.00 -5.76 -33.37
CA ASN A 391 -43.88 -6.72 -34.05
C ASN A 391 -43.35 -8.17 -34.05
N GLY A 392 -42.27 -8.44 -33.30
CA GLY A 392 -41.65 -9.77 -33.18
C GLY A 392 -40.90 -10.26 -34.43
N SER A 393 -40.67 -9.41 -35.44
CA SER A 393 -39.92 -9.79 -36.63
C SER A 393 -38.40 -9.80 -36.40
N ASP A 394 -37.70 -10.75 -37.02
CA ASP A 394 -36.24 -10.83 -37.00
C ASP A 394 -35.62 -9.72 -37.86
N GLN A 395 -34.82 -8.87 -37.25
CA GLN A 395 -34.09 -7.79 -37.93
C GLN A 395 -32.66 -8.19 -38.34
N GLY A 396 -32.21 -9.40 -37.97
CA GLY A 396 -30.82 -9.82 -38.15
C GLY A 396 -29.84 -8.85 -37.48
N THR A 397 -28.72 -8.56 -38.15
CA THR A 397 -27.68 -7.66 -37.64
C THR A 397 -27.55 -6.35 -38.42
N GLU A 398 -28.17 -6.24 -39.60
CA GLU A 398 -28.05 -5.07 -40.49
C GLU A 398 -28.63 -3.79 -39.88
N TRP A 399 -29.67 -3.90 -39.05
CA TRP A 399 -30.36 -2.76 -38.43
C TRP A 399 -29.46 -1.91 -37.51
N ARG A 400 -28.35 -2.48 -37.03
CA ARG A 400 -27.37 -1.85 -36.14
C ARG A 400 -26.40 -0.94 -36.90
N ALA A 401 -26.26 -1.13 -38.22
CA ALA A 401 -25.32 -0.39 -39.05
C ALA A 401 -25.72 1.08 -39.20
N ILE A 402 -24.76 1.96 -39.47
CA ILE A 402 -24.95 3.42 -39.56
C ILE A 402 -25.88 3.84 -40.72
N ASP A 403 -25.83 3.11 -41.83
CA ASP A 403 -26.52 3.39 -43.09
C ASP A 403 -27.84 2.62 -43.26
N PHE A 404 -28.30 1.91 -42.22
CA PHE A 404 -29.56 1.19 -42.26
C PHE A 404 -30.76 2.13 -42.49
N ASN A 405 -31.65 1.75 -43.40
CA ASN A 405 -32.86 2.50 -43.70
C ASN A 405 -34.02 2.10 -42.76
N ASP A 406 -34.22 2.89 -41.73
CA ASP A 406 -35.29 2.74 -40.73
C ASP A 406 -36.53 3.61 -41.00
N THR A 407 -36.75 4.09 -42.23
CA THR A 407 -37.91 4.93 -42.58
C THR A 407 -39.27 4.27 -42.35
N ALA A 408 -39.32 2.93 -42.37
CA ALA A 408 -40.53 2.16 -42.14
C ALA A 408 -40.81 1.87 -40.65
N TRP A 409 -39.89 2.20 -39.75
CA TRP A 409 -40.04 1.96 -38.31
C TRP A 409 -40.95 3.01 -37.68
N SER A 410 -41.76 2.59 -36.72
CA SER A 410 -42.55 3.51 -35.87
C SER A 410 -41.61 4.39 -35.05
N SER A 411 -42.09 5.55 -34.58
CA SER A 411 -41.26 6.47 -33.79
C SER A 411 -42.02 7.09 -32.61
N GLY A 412 -41.34 7.27 -31.48
CA GLY A 412 -41.89 7.93 -30.30
C GLY A 412 -40.81 8.29 -29.26
N PRO A 413 -41.12 9.16 -28.30
CA PRO A 413 -40.21 9.53 -27.22
C PRO A 413 -40.00 8.39 -26.21
N SER A 414 -38.80 8.28 -25.65
CA SER A 414 -38.54 7.41 -24.47
C SER A 414 -39.14 8.01 -23.18
N PRO A 415 -39.45 7.22 -22.13
CA PRO A 415 -39.33 5.76 -22.06
C PRO A 415 -40.33 5.06 -22.98
N LEU A 416 -39.87 4.01 -23.69
CA LEU A 416 -40.72 3.17 -24.53
C LEU A 416 -40.96 1.85 -23.81
N GLY A 417 -42.19 1.35 -23.77
CA GLY A 417 -42.52 0.15 -22.99
C GLY A 417 -43.99 -0.27 -23.03
N TYR A 418 -44.34 -1.25 -22.21
CA TYR A 418 -45.72 -1.53 -21.78
C TYR A 418 -45.68 -2.00 -20.32
N GLY A 419 -46.79 -1.90 -19.59
CA GLY A 419 -46.84 -2.26 -18.16
C GLY A 419 -47.49 -1.19 -17.28
N GLY A 420 -47.57 0.05 -17.76
CA GLY A 420 -48.19 1.17 -17.06
C GLY A 420 -47.27 1.82 -16.03
N ASP A 421 -45.97 1.81 -16.32
CA ASP A 421 -44.89 2.22 -15.42
C ASP A 421 -44.32 3.62 -15.73
N GLY A 422 -44.93 4.35 -16.67
CA GLY A 422 -44.59 5.73 -17.02
C GLY A 422 -44.06 5.91 -18.44
N GLU A 423 -44.46 5.03 -19.35
CA GLU A 423 -44.06 4.98 -20.74
C GLU A 423 -44.61 6.20 -21.50
N ALA A 424 -43.71 6.93 -22.17
CA ALA A 424 -44.09 7.99 -23.08
C ALA A 424 -44.55 7.45 -24.44
N THR A 425 -44.02 6.29 -24.84
CA THR A 425 -44.48 5.52 -26.01
C THR A 425 -44.86 4.12 -25.58
N GLU A 426 -46.13 3.77 -25.75
CA GLU A 426 -46.64 2.42 -25.50
C GLU A 426 -46.29 1.49 -26.67
N LEU A 427 -45.74 0.31 -26.36
CA LEU A 427 -45.31 -0.71 -27.32
C LEU A 427 -46.32 -1.87 -27.39
N SER A 428 -46.41 -2.48 -28.57
CA SER A 428 -47.13 -3.74 -28.75
C SER A 428 -46.31 -4.92 -28.23
N PHE A 429 -46.99 -5.97 -27.79
CA PHE A 429 -46.41 -7.28 -27.48
C PHE A 429 -47.01 -8.41 -28.31
N GLY A 430 -47.76 -8.07 -29.35
CA GLY A 430 -48.54 -9.02 -30.16
C GLY A 430 -49.93 -9.29 -29.59
N ASP A 431 -50.64 -10.22 -30.21
CA ASP A 431 -52.06 -10.50 -29.91
C ASP A 431 -52.27 -11.50 -28.75
N ASP A 432 -51.19 -12.08 -28.20
CA ASP A 432 -51.23 -13.10 -27.15
C ASP A 432 -50.45 -12.67 -25.89
N SER A 433 -51.19 -12.26 -24.85
CA SER A 433 -50.60 -11.86 -23.56
C SER A 433 -49.91 -13.01 -22.81
N GLY A 434 -50.14 -14.27 -23.21
CA GLY A 434 -49.45 -15.45 -22.67
C GLY A 434 -48.20 -15.84 -23.45
N ASN A 435 -47.95 -15.21 -24.61
CA ASN A 435 -46.80 -15.49 -25.47
C ASN A 435 -46.37 -14.23 -26.24
N LYS A 436 -45.97 -13.21 -25.49
CA LYS A 436 -45.43 -11.95 -25.96
C LYS A 436 -44.13 -12.14 -26.75
N TYR A 437 -43.83 -11.18 -27.63
CA TYR A 437 -42.56 -11.19 -28.37
C TYR A 437 -41.36 -11.09 -27.43
N ALA A 438 -40.34 -11.90 -27.67
CA ALA A 438 -39.14 -11.92 -26.84
C ALA A 438 -38.34 -10.62 -26.95
N THR A 439 -38.26 -10.03 -28.14
CA THR A 439 -37.34 -8.91 -28.45
C THR A 439 -38.08 -7.69 -28.99
N THR A 440 -37.65 -6.52 -28.54
CA THR A 440 -37.98 -5.23 -29.17
C THR A 440 -36.70 -4.51 -29.61
N TYR A 441 -36.73 -3.91 -30.79
CA TYR A 441 -35.60 -3.19 -31.37
C TYR A 441 -35.83 -1.68 -31.37
N TYR A 442 -34.78 -0.92 -31.08
CA TYR A 442 -34.82 0.55 -31.03
C TYR A 442 -33.62 1.14 -31.75
N ARG A 443 -33.81 2.25 -32.47
CA ARG A 443 -32.74 2.95 -33.18
C ARG A 443 -32.94 4.46 -33.12
N THR A 444 -31.85 5.21 -32.99
CA THR A 444 -31.86 6.66 -33.17
C THR A 444 -30.53 7.17 -33.73
N THR A 445 -30.48 8.44 -34.06
CA THR A 445 -29.26 9.11 -34.53
C THR A 445 -28.99 10.39 -33.73
N ILE A 446 -27.71 10.70 -33.58
CA ILE A 446 -27.21 11.91 -32.92
C ILE A 446 -26.10 12.53 -33.77
N GLU A 447 -25.96 13.85 -33.70
CA GLU A 447 -24.89 14.57 -34.38
C GLU A 447 -23.82 14.97 -33.37
N ILE A 448 -22.60 14.46 -33.52
CA ILE A 448 -21.44 14.79 -32.68
C ILE A 448 -20.37 15.42 -33.59
N PRO A 449 -20.21 16.75 -33.61
CA PRO A 449 -19.29 17.42 -34.54
C PRO A 449 -17.85 16.92 -34.45
N ASN A 450 -17.35 16.72 -33.24
CA ASN A 450 -16.05 16.13 -32.99
C ASN A 450 -16.07 15.34 -31.67
N PRO A 451 -16.04 13.99 -31.69
CA PRO A 451 -16.03 13.21 -30.46
C PRO A 451 -14.69 13.29 -29.70
N THR A 452 -13.57 13.65 -30.36
CA THR A 452 -12.24 13.67 -29.72
C THR A 452 -12.03 14.82 -28.74
N VAL A 453 -12.97 15.76 -28.66
CA VAL A 453 -12.98 16.81 -27.63
C VAL A 453 -13.43 16.29 -26.26
N PHE A 454 -13.99 15.08 -26.22
CA PHE A 454 -14.39 14.40 -24.99
C PHE A 454 -13.37 13.31 -24.66
N LEU A 455 -13.25 12.99 -23.38
CA LEU A 455 -12.40 11.92 -22.87
C LEU A 455 -13.06 10.54 -23.03
N ASN A 456 -14.37 10.50 -22.78
CA ASN A 456 -15.24 9.35 -23.02
C ASN A 456 -16.71 9.81 -23.11
N PHE A 457 -17.64 8.88 -23.30
CA PHE A 457 -19.06 9.14 -23.21
C PHE A 457 -19.70 8.26 -22.16
N LEU A 458 -20.47 8.85 -21.24
CA LEU A 458 -21.29 8.11 -20.29
C LEU A 458 -22.60 7.73 -20.97
N LEU A 459 -22.81 6.43 -21.15
CA LEU A 459 -24.09 5.84 -21.54
C LEU A 459 -24.81 5.38 -20.28
N ARG A 460 -26.08 5.74 -20.13
CA ARG A 460 -26.95 5.18 -19.08
C ARG A 460 -28.16 4.59 -19.74
N VAL A 461 -28.51 3.35 -19.41
CA VAL A 461 -29.66 2.65 -19.99
C VAL A 461 -30.56 2.07 -18.91
N LYS A 462 -31.88 2.25 -19.07
CA LYS A 462 -32.91 1.46 -18.41
C LYS A 462 -33.42 0.45 -19.41
N TYR A 463 -33.47 -0.80 -18.98
CA TYR A 463 -34.01 -1.89 -19.76
C TYR A 463 -34.68 -2.88 -18.81
N ASP A 464 -35.59 -3.66 -19.37
CA ASP A 464 -36.22 -4.78 -18.70
C ASP A 464 -35.58 -6.11 -19.11
N ASP A 465 -35.42 -6.99 -18.12
CA ASP A 465 -34.77 -8.31 -18.18
C ASP A 465 -33.37 -8.32 -18.78
N GLY A 466 -33.19 -8.25 -20.10
CA GLY A 466 -31.88 -8.24 -20.78
C GLY A 466 -31.78 -7.23 -21.91
N ALA A 467 -30.58 -6.70 -22.16
CA ALA A 467 -30.36 -5.75 -23.25
C ALA A 467 -28.96 -5.81 -23.84
N ALA A 468 -28.84 -5.35 -25.09
CA ALA A 468 -27.57 -4.98 -25.71
C ALA A 468 -27.67 -3.64 -26.44
N VAL A 469 -26.60 -2.84 -26.38
CA VAL A 469 -26.50 -1.53 -27.07
C VAL A 469 -25.34 -1.55 -28.05
N TYR A 470 -25.63 -1.05 -29.24
CA TYR A 470 -24.72 -0.92 -30.37
C TYR A 470 -24.54 0.55 -30.73
N ILE A 471 -23.28 0.93 -30.96
CA ILE A 471 -22.93 2.26 -31.49
C ILE A 471 -22.22 2.04 -32.81
N ASN A 472 -22.78 2.60 -33.89
CA ASN A 472 -22.27 2.47 -35.25
C ASN A 472 -22.02 0.99 -35.66
N GLY A 473 -22.91 0.08 -35.24
CA GLY A 473 -22.81 -1.35 -35.53
C GLY A 473 -21.93 -2.17 -34.58
N VAL A 474 -21.19 -1.55 -33.66
CA VAL A 474 -20.31 -2.23 -32.70
C VAL A 474 -20.98 -2.30 -31.33
N GLU A 475 -21.01 -3.47 -30.71
CA GLU A 475 -21.56 -3.66 -29.36
C GLU A 475 -20.71 -2.93 -28.32
N GLN A 476 -21.36 -2.14 -27.47
CA GLN A 476 -20.71 -1.40 -26.37
C GLN A 476 -21.27 -1.76 -24.99
N PHE A 477 -22.42 -2.42 -24.93
CA PHE A 477 -23.07 -2.83 -23.70
C PHE A 477 -23.86 -4.11 -23.94
N ARG A 478 -23.78 -5.07 -23.01
CA ARG A 478 -24.63 -6.27 -22.97
C ARG A 478 -24.83 -6.66 -21.51
N GLN A 479 -26.07 -6.86 -21.11
CA GLN A 479 -26.41 -7.29 -19.76
C GLN A 479 -27.56 -8.29 -19.78
N ASN A 480 -27.41 -9.36 -18.99
CA ASN A 480 -28.40 -10.42 -18.81
C ASN A 480 -28.92 -11.08 -20.10
N LEU A 481 -28.08 -11.13 -21.14
CA LEU A 481 -28.42 -11.71 -22.44
C LEU A 481 -27.29 -12.63 -22.90
N GLY A 482 -27.63 -13.76 -23.52
CA GLY A 482 -26.65 -14.69 -24.08
C GLY A 482 -25.75 -14.04 -25.14
N ASN A 483 -24.54 -14.55 -25.33
CA ASN A 483 -23.67 -14.09 -26.42
C ASN A 483 -24.32 -14.43 -27.77
N ASN A 484 -24.45 -13.43 -28.65
CA ASN A 484 -25.12 -13.58 -29.96
C ASN A 484 -26.56 -14.13 -29.86
N ALA A 485 -27.33 -13.67 -28.86
CA ALA A 485 -28.73 -14.04 -28.72
C ALA A 485 -29.52 -13.80 -30.03
N SER A 486 -30.35 -14.78 -30.40
CA SER A 486 -31.28 -14.69 -31.51
C SER A 486 -32.51 -13.86 -31.13
N PHE A 487 -33.24 -13.31 -32.11
CA PHE A 487 -34.42 -12.46 -31.88
C PHE A 487 -35.54 -13.13 -31.05
N ASN A 488 -35.55 -14.46 -30.98
CA ASN A 488 -36.53 -15.27 -30.27
C ASN A 488 -35.97 -15.89 -28.98
N ASP A 489 -34.72 -15.61 -28.63
CA ASP A 489 -34.15 -15.99 -27.34
C ASP A 489 -34.64 -15.03 -26.26
N TYR A 490 -34.97 -15.57 -25.09
CA TYR A 490 -35.26 -14.77 -23.90
C TYR A 490 -33.96 -14.40 -23.16
N ALA A 491 -34.05 -13.40 -22.28
CA ALA A 491 -32.98 -13.05 -21.35
C ALA A 491 -32.59 -14.23 -20.44
N ASN A 492 -31.39 -14.19 -19.88
CA ASN A 492 -30.87 -15.28 -19.03
C ASN A 492 -31.62 -15.40 -17.67
N GLY A 493 -32.45 -14.43 -17.32
CA GLY A 493 -33.27 -14.39 -16.12
C GLY A 493 -34.00 -13.06 -16.01
N THR A 494 -34.72 -12.83 -14.92
CA THR A 494 -35.37 -11.54 -14.67
C THR A 494 -34.44 -10.52 -14.03
N THR A 495 -34.67 -9.22 -14.24
CA THR A 495 -33.90 -8.16 -13.56
C THR A 495 -34.72 -7.53 -12.43
N SER A 496 -34.13 -7.34 -11.24
CA SER A 496 -34.89 -6.87 -10.06
C SER A 496 -34.95 -5.34 -9.90
N ASP A 497 -34.22 -4.61 -10.74
CA ASP A 497 -34.15 -3.14 -10.72
C ASP A 497 -34.37 -2.58 -12.12
N GLU A 498 -35.55 -2.77 -12.69
CA GLU A 498 -35.93 -2.30 -14.02
C GLU A 498 -36.00 -0.76 -14.06
N GLY A 499 -36.17 -0.10 -12.91
CA GLY A 499 -36.21 1.36 -12.70
C GLY A 499 -34.88 2.09 -12.69
N GLY A 500 -33.81 1.42 -12.25
CA GLY A 500 -32.48 1.99 -12.12
C GLY A 500 -31.77 2.20 -13.45
N TRP A 501 -30.93 3.23 -13.50
CA TRP A 501 -29.98 3.46 -14.59
C TRP A 501 -28.80 2.50 -14.49
N LYS A 502 -28.40 1.90 -15.62
CA LYS A 502 -27.20 1.08 -15.74
C LYS A 502 -26.22 1.84 -16.59
N ASP A 503 -25.05 2.09 -16.03
CA ASP A 503 -24.07 2.98 -16.61
C ASP A 503 -22.99 2.18 -17.35
N ALA A 504 -22.51 2.70 -18.48
CA ALA A 504 -21.41 2.17 -19.26
C ALA A 504 -20.56 3.32 -19.80
N THR A 505 -19.24 3.18 -19.70
CA THR A 505 -18.30 4.14 -20.29
C THR A 505 -17.99 3.74 -21.72
N ILE A 506 -18.32 4.61 -22.66
CA ILE A 506 -18.12 4.42 -24.08
C ILE A 506 -16.82 5.12 -24.48
N PRO A 507 -15.85 4.40 -25.06
CA PRO A 507 -14.62 5.02 -25.52
C PRO A 507 -14.90 5.95 -26.71
N VAL A 508 -14.13 7.04 -26.82
CA VAL A 508 -14.22 7.99 -27.94
C VAL A 508 -14.15 7.29 -29.30
N SER A 509 -13.36 6.21 -29.40
CA SER A 509 -13.19 5.42 -30.61
C SER A 509 -14.46 4.69 -31.09
N ALA A 510 -15.51 4.60 -30.27
CA ALA A 510 -16.80 4.04 -30.68
C ALA A 510 -17.63 5.03 -31.52
N LEU A 511 -17.29 6.33 -31.47
CA LEU A 511 -18.02 7.42 -32.11
C LEU A 511 -17.17 8.05 -33.23
N VAL A 512 -17.84 8.60 -34.24
CA VAL A 512 -17.23 9.29 -35.38
C VAL A 512 -17.67 10.75 -35.42
N SER A 513 -16.89 11.62 -36.08
CA SER A 513 -17.35 12.98 -36.37
C SER A 513 -18.57 12.97 -37.28
N GLY A 514 -19.59 13.74 -36.90
CA GLY A 514 -20.88 13.83 -37.60
C GLY A 514 -21.94 12.91 -37.00
N THR A 515 -22.75 12.29 -37.86
CA THR A 515 -23.88 11.45 -37.45
C THR A 515 -23.38 10.12 -36.88
N ASN A 516 -23.92 9.74 -35.73
CA ASN A 516 -23.72 8.45 -35.09
C ASN A 516 -25.07 7.74 -34.89
N THR A 517 -25.09 6.42 -35.04
CA THR A 517 -26.27 5.59 -34.80
C THR A 517 -26.16 4.88 -33.46
N ILE A 518 -27.22 4.99 -32.65
CA ILE A 518 -27.39 4.20 -31.43
C ILE A 518 -28.53 3.22 -31.66
N ALA A 519 -28.27 1.94 -31.40
CA ALA A 519 -29.19 0.83 -31.62
C ALA A 519 -29.28 -0.03 -30.35
N VAL A 520 -30.49 -0.41 -29.93
CA VAL A 520 -30.73 -1.16 -28.69
C VAL A 520 -31.66 -2.34 -28.98
N GLU A 521 -31.32 -3.51 -28.46
CA GLU A 521 -32.24 -4.66 -28.37
C GLU A 521 -32.54 -4.94 -26.90
N VAL A 522 -33.82 -5.09 -26.58
CA VAL A 522 -34.29 -5.48 -25.24
C VAL A 522 -35.00 -6.83 -25.36
N HIS A 523 -34.58 -7.78 -24.54
CA HIS A 523 -35.10 -9.14 -24.49
C HIS A 523 -35.78 -9.38 -23.15
N GLN A 524 -37.00 -9.89 -23.20
CA GLN A 524 -37.79 -10.30 -22.05
C GLN A 524 -37.29 -11.64 -21.50
N ALA A 525 -37.56 -11.96 -20.24
CA ALA A 525 -37.19 -13.24 -19.62
C ALA A 525 -38.21 -14.35 -19.93
N SER A 526 -39.44 -14.00 -20.33
CA SER A 526 -40.46 -14.96 -20.74
C SER A 526 -41.56 -14.32 -21.60
N GLY A 527 -42.28 -15.14 -22.36
CA GLY A 527 -43.45 -14.70 -23.13
C GLY A 527 -44.65 -14.27 -22.27
N THR A 528 -44.57 -14.44 -20.96
CA THR A 528 -45.60 -13.99 -20.00
C THR A 528 -45.16 -12.77 -19.20
N SER A 529 -44.07 -12.09 -19.60
CA SER A 529 -43.58 -10.90 -18.88
C SER A 529 -44.69 -9.85 -18.74
N SER A 530 -44.75 -9.18 -17.58
CA SER A 530 -45.79 -8.18 -17.31
C SER A 530 -45.59 -6.91 -18.12
N ASP A 531 -44.34 -6.53 -18.32
CA ASP A 531 -43.90 -5.21 -18.75
C ASP A 531 -42.69 -5.29 -19.66
N THR A 532 -42.29 -4.17 -20.24
CA THR A 532 -40.99 -3.98 -20.89
C THR A 532 -40.66 -2.50 -20.86
N ARG A 533 -39.38 -2.15 -20.91
CA ARG A 533 -38.96 -0.75 -20.98
C ARG A 533 -37.63 -0.54 -21.66
N MET A 534 -37.48 0.64 -22.24
CA MET A 534 -36.23 1.19 -22.72
C MET A 534 -36.20 2.70 -22.49
N ASP A 535 -35.16 3.16 -21.79
CA ASP A 535 -34.77 4.57 -21.76
C ASP A 535 -33.25 4.66 -21.80
N LEU A 536 -32.69 5.69 -22.43
CA LEU A 536 -31.25 5.82 -22.61
C LEU A 536 -30.83 7.28 -22.57
N THR A 537 -29.69 7.55 -21.91
CA THR A 537 -28.98 8.82 -21.99
C THR A 537 -27.56 8.59 -22.49
N LEU A 538 -27.03 9.57 -23.21
CA LEU A 538 -25.65 9.56 -23.70
C LEU A 538 -25.07 10.96 -23.56
N ARG A 539 -23.95 11.06 -22.84
CA ARG A 539 -23.30 12.34 -22.53
C ARG A 539 -21.81 12.26 -22.78
N GLY A 540 -21.27 13.16 -23.61
CA GLY A 540 -19.83 13.34 -23.79
C GLY A 540 -19.23 13.96 -22.55
N GLN A 541 -18.25 13.28 -21.96
CA GLN A 541 -17.59 13.67 -20.71
C GLN A 541 -16.21 14.24 -21.00
N THR A 542 -15.85 15.30 -20.30
CA THR A 542 -14.49 15.85 -20.31
C THR A 542 -13.66 15.37 -19.11
N THR A 543 -14.24 14.51 -18.27
CA THR A 543 -13.58 13.84 -17.14
C THR A 543 -13.85 12.33 -17.19
N ASN A 544 -12.97 11.51 -16.61
CA ASN A 544 -13.02 10.05 -16.79
C ASN A 544 -14.28 9.40 -16.20
N VAL A 545 -14.97 10.08 -15.28
CA VAL A 545 -15.97 9.48 -14.39
C VAL A 545 -17.36 10.10 -14.54
N GLY A 546 -17.50 11.15 -15.35
CA GLY A 546 -18.72 11.94 -15.45
C GLY A 546 -19.06 12.68 -14.16
N GLY A 547 -18.81 13.98 -14.12
CA GLY A 547 -18.91 14.79 -12.91
C GLY A 547 -20.02 15.82 -12.92
N GLY A 548 -21.23 15.52 -13.41
CA GLY A 548 -22.32 16.51 -13.45
C GLY A 548 -22.03 17.72 -14.36
N ASP A 549 -22.94 18.70 -14.39
CA ASP A 549 -22.91 19.82 -15.36
C ASP A 549 -22.13 21.05 -14.88
N ASN A 550 -21.79 21.13 -13.59
CA ASN A 550 -21.12 22.29 -13.02
C ASN A 550 -19.61 22.06 -12.96
N VAL A 551 -18.86 22.70 -13.86
CA VAL A 551 -17.40 22.63 -13.95
C VAL A 551 -16.76 23.92 -13.44
N THR A 552 -15.77 23.80 -12.56
CA THR A 552 -15.08 24.97 -11.98
C THR A 552 -14.22 25.69 -13.01
N SER A 553 -13.93 26.97 -12.75
CA SER A 553 -12.79 27.65 -13.35
C SER A 553 -11.49 26.89 -13.04
N PRO A 554 -10.53 26.86 -13.97
CA PRO A 554 -9.26 26.19 -13.73
C PRO A 554 -8.45 26.87 -12.63
N PHE A 555 -7.69 26.06 -11.88
CA PHE A 555 -6.69 26.52 -10.92
C PHE A 555 -5.43 25.64 -11.03
N ASN A 556 -4.29 26.15 -10.58
CA ASN A 556 -3.00 25.46 -10.68
C ASN A 556 -2.43 25.17 -9.30
N LEU A 557 -1.56 24.16 -9.23
CA LEU A 557 -0.78 23.81 -8.04
C LEU A 557 0.70 24.08 -8.30
N SER A 558 1.43 24.55 -7.29
CA SER A 558 2.86 24.91 -7.39
C SER A 558 3.75 24.15 -6.41
N LYS A 559 3.17 23.21 -5.66
CA LYS A 559 3.87 22.34 -4.72
C LYS A 559 3.06 21.07 -4.50
N PRO A 560 3.68 19.99 -3.98
CA PRO A 560 2.96 18.79 -3.59
C PRO A 560 1.78 19.13 -2.67
N THR A 561 0.59 18.62 -3.00
CA THR A 561 -0.68 19.07 -2.42
C THR A 561 -1.67 17.92 -2.32
N LEU A 562 -2.22 17.71 -1.11
CA LEU A 562 -3.40 16.87 -0.92
C LEU A 562 -4.66 17.71 -1.14
N LEU A 563 -5.24 17.60 -2.34
CA LEU A 563 -6.50 18.26 -2.68
C LEU A 563 -7.66 17.46 -2.10
N ARG A 564 -8.53 18.14 -1.35
CA ARG A 564 -9.78 17.57 -0.81
C ARG A 564 -10.94 18.44 -1.25
N ALA A 565 -12.01 17.84 -1.77
CA ALA A 565 -13.14 18.58 -2.31
C ALA A 565 -14.49 17.90 -2.02
N ARG A 566 -15.53 18.73 -1.80
CA ARG A 566 -16.92 18.30 -1.68
C ARG A 566 -17.84 19.21 -2.50
N GLY A 567 -18.85 18.59 -3.12
CA GLY A 567 -20.00 19.28 -3.70
C GLY A 567 -20.99 19.64 -2.59
N TYR A 568 -21.66 20.77 -2.72
CA TYR A 568 -22.69 21.22 -1.78
C TYR A 568 -23.87 21.80 -2.55
N ASN A 569 -25.07 21.30 -2.29
CA ASN A 569 -26.29 21.84 -2.88
C ASN A 569 -26.91 22.87 -1.92
N SER A 570 -26.89 24.15 -2.28
CA SER A 570 -27.35 25.23 -1.41
C SER A 570 -28.87 25.24 -1.19
N THR A 571 -29.65 24.56 -2.06
CA THR A 571 -31.10 24.46 -1.96
C THR A 571 -31.52 23.35 -1.00
N SER A 572 -30.92 22.16 -1.08
CA SER A 572 -31.23 21.05 -0.19
C SER A 572 -30.41 21.08 1.11
N GLY A 573 -29.28 21.79 1.12
CA GLY A 573 -28.29 21.77 2.21
C GLY A 573 -27.49 20.47 2.28
N GLU A 574 -27.54 19.64 1.23
CA GLU A 574 -26.87 18.35 1.17
C GLU A 574 -25.42 18.50 0.69
N TRP A 575 -24.54 17.69 1.28
CA TRP A 575 -23.12 17.59 0.90
C TRP A 575 -22.88 16.26 0.17
N SER A 576 -21.98 16.28 -0.81
CA SER A 576 -21.45 15.05 -1.40
C SER A 576 -20.49 14.33 -0.43
N ALA A 577 -20.17 13.08 -0.76
CA ALA A 577 -18.98 12.43 -0.21
C ALA A 577 -17.70 13.21 -0.57
N LEU A 578 -16.64 12.99 0.20
CA LEU A 578 -15.31 13.56 -0.04
C LEU A 578 -14.64 12.86 -1.21
N ASN A 579 -14.15 13.64 -2.17
CA ASN A 579 -13.10 13.17 -3.08
C ASN A 579 -11.78 13.81 -2.68
N GLU A 580 -10.71 13.01 -2.70
CA GLU A 580 -9.37 13.44 -2.36
C GLU A 580 -8.35 12.81 -3.32
N ALA A 581 -7.31 13.58 -3.64
CA ALA A 581 -6.18 13.11 -4.44
C ALA A 581 -4.92 13.89 -4.09
N PHE A 582 -3.76 13.23 -4.12
CA PHE A 582 -2.48 13.88 -3.93
C PHE A 582 -1.82 14.17 -5.27
N PHE A 583 -1.43 15.42 -5.44
CA PHE A 583 -0.72 15.91 -6.62
C PHE A 583 0.72 16.23 -6.25
N THR A 584 1.64 15.85 -7.11
CA THR A 584 3.05 16.25 -7.07
C THR A 584 3.35 17.16 -8.26
N ILE A 585 4.43 17.93 -8.18
CA ILE A 585 4.84 18.85 -9.25
C ILE A 585 6.09 18.32 -9.91
N ASP A 586 6.00 18.06 -11.22
CA ASP A 586 7.11 17.59 -12.07
C ASP A 586 7.91 16.45 -11.43
N SER A 587 7.23 15.58 -10.68
CA SER A 587 7.86 14.45 -10.00
C SER A 587 7.95 13.24 -10.90
N VAL A 588 8.95 12.40 -10.63
CA VAL A 588 9.13 11.09 -11.26
C VAL A 588 9.04 9.98 -10.20
N PRO A 589 8.66 8.74 -10.56
CA PRO A 589 8.74 7.63 -9.62
C PRO A 589 10.16 7.43 -9.10
N ALA A 590 10.31 7.09 -7.83
CA ALA A 590 11.59 6.64 -7.30
C ALA A 590 12.04 5.35 -8.01
N ASP A 591 13.28 5.34 -8.50
CA ASP A 591 13.91 4.23 -9.22
C ASP A 591 15.40 4.10 -8.86
N ALA A 592 16.07 3.11 -9.47
CA ALA A 592 17.47 2.82 -9.19
C ALA A 592 18.46 3.92 -9.58
N ASN A 593 18.05 4.86 -10.44
CA ASN A 593 18.90 5.96 -10.93
C ASN A 593 18.84 7.19 -10.05
N ASN A 594 17.73 7.39 -9.31
CA ASN A 594 17.44 8.65 -8.62
C ASN A 594 17.35 8.55 -7.08
N LEU A 595 17.19 7.36 -6.50
CA LEU A 595 17.12 7.17 -5.05
C LEU A 595 18.26 6.26 -4.57
N VAL A 596 19.04 6.69 -3.58
CA VAL A 596 20.14 5.91 -3.01
C VAL A 596 20.02 5.75 -1.50
N VAL A 597 20.52 4.63 -0.96
CA VAL A 597 20.89 4.54 0.45
C VAL A 597 22.22 5.27 0.61
N SER A 598 22.23 6.40 1.31
CA SER A 598 23.41 7.25 1.49
C SER A 598 24.20 6.91 2.74
N GLU A 599 23.52 6.47 3.80
CA GLU A 599 24.12 6.16 5.10
C GLU A 599 23.24 5.16 5.86
N PHE A 600 23.82 4.23 6.61
CA PHE A 600 23.07 3.46 7.61
C PHE A 600 23.97 2.99 8.75
N HIS A 601 23.39 2.87 9.94
CA HIS A 601 24.09 2.51 11.16
C HIS A 601 23.55 1.19 11.71
N TYR A 602 24.05 0.08 11.16
CA TYR A 602 23.53 -1.26 11.46
C TYR A 602 23.93 -1.80 12.83
N ARG A 603 25.02 -1.29 13.44
CA ARG A 603 25.46 -1.72 14.77
C ARG A 603 25.93 -0.55 15.67
N PRO A 604 25.04 0.32 16.14
CA PRO A 604 25.38 1.53 16.91
C PRO A 604 26.17 1.29 18.19
N ALA A 605 27.03 2.22 18.60
CA ALA A 605 27.72 2.12 19.90
C ALA A 605 26.72 1.94 21.06
N LYS A 606 27.14 1.18 22.09
CA LYS A 606 26.31 0.98 23.30
C LYS A 606 25.98 2.33 23.94
N PRO A 607 24.75 2.53 24.43
CA PRO A 607 24.41 3.77 25.13
C PRO A 607 25.25 3.92 26.40
N THR A 608 25.83 5.10 26.61
CA THR A 608 26.69 5.38 27.77
C THR A 608 26.21 6.57 28.60
N THR A 609 25.47 7.50 27.98
CA THR A 609 24.99 8.69 28.67
C THR A 609 23.76 8.39 29.51
N THR A 610 23.53 9.18 30.56
CA THR A 610 22.33 9.06 31.39
C THR A 610 21.04 9.30 30.59
N ALA A 611 21.08 10.15 29.55
CA ALA A 611 19.93 10.45 28.70
C ALA A 611 19.55 9.24 27.83
N GLU A 612 20.53 8.59 27.20
CA GLU A 612 20.30 7.37 26.40
C GLU A 612 19.82 6.21 27.27
N LEU A 613 20.50 5.95 28.39
CA LEU A 613 20.18 4.84 29.29
C LEU A 613 18.81 4.98 29.97
N ALA A 614 18.24 6.19 30.01
CA ALA A 614 16.87 6.42 30.47
C ALA A 614 15.82 5.97 29.46
N VAL A 615 16.17 5.89 28.17
CA VAL A 615 15.28 5.47 27.08
C VAL A 615 15.47 3.98 26.75
N SER A 616 16.70 3.56 26.48
CA SER A 616 17.02 2.17 26.17
C SER A 616 18.47 1.82 26.54
N SER A 617 18.66 0.58 27.00
CA SER A 617 19.98 -0.03 27.16
C SER A 617 20.38 -0.91 25.97
N ASP A 618 19.46 -1.09 25.01
CA ASP A 618 19.71 -1.86 23.79
C ASP A 618 20.37 -0.96 22.75
N ARG A 619 21.49 -1.41 22.18
CA ARG A 619 22.25 -0.61 21.19
C ARG A 619 21.51 -0.56 19.86
N ASP A 620 20.74 -1.59 19.54
CA ASP A 620 20.03 -1.75 18.27
C ASP A 620 18.90 -0.71 18.16
N ASP A 621 18.35 -0.21 19.28
CA ASP A 621 17.33 0.86 19.28
C ASP A 621 17.86 2.19 18.67
N PHE A 622 19.17 2.37 18.55
CA PHE A 622 19.80 3.57 18.00
C PHE A 622 20.14 3.45 16.50
N GLU A 623 19.74 2.36 15.84
CA GLU A 623 19.94 2.14 14.41
C GLU A 623 19.14 3.16 13.56
N PHE A 624 19.69 3.50 12.40
CA PHE A 624 19.00 4.26 11.37
C PHE A 624 19.46 3.88 9.96
N LEU A 625 18.65 4.24 8.97
CA LEU A 625 18.98 4.18 7.55
C LEU A 625 18.54 5.49 6.88
N GLU A 626 19.37 6.02 5.99
CA GLU A 626 19.13 7.26 5.26
C GLU A 626 18.98 7.01 3.76
N LEU A 627 17.95 7.64 3.18
CA LEU A 627 17.75 7.71 1.74
C LEU A 627 17.96 9.14 1.24
N LEU A 628 18.57 9.26 0.06
CA LEU A 628 18.83 10.53 -0.62
C LEU A 628 18.29 10.51 -2.05
N ASN A 629 17.57 11.57 -2.43
CA ASN A 629 17.27 11.84 -3.83
C ASN A 629 18.48 12.46 -4.53
N VAL A 630 19.06 11.72 -5.47
CA VAL A 630 20.21 12.14 -6.30
C VAL A 630 19.78 12.50 -7.73
N GLY A 631 18.48 12.46 -8.02
CA GLY A 631 17.91 12.84 -9.31
C GLY A 631 17.72 14.34 -9.49
N GLU A 632 17.32 14.72 -10.71
CA GLU A 632 17.07 16.12 -11.10
C GLU A 632 15.61 16.56 -10.89
N SER A 633 14.77 15.70 -10.29
CA SER A 633 13.35 15.93 -10.09
C SER A 633 12.94 15.47 -8.70
N ALA A 634 11.84 16.00 -8.17
CA ALA A 634 11.23 15.46 -6.97
C ALA A 634 10.79 14.01 -7.23
N LEU A 635 10.88 13.16 -6.22
CA LEU A 635 10.46 11.77 -6.30
C LEU A 635 9.05 11.62 -5.74
N ASP A 636 8.22 10.86 -6.43
CA ASP A 636 7.04 10.23 -5.84
C ASP A 636 7.49 9.00 -5.05
N MET A 637 7.30 9.04 -3.73
CA MET A 637 7.67 7.97 -2.81
C MET A 637 6.53 6.98 -2.56
N ASN A 638 5.39 7.13 -3.26
CA ASN A 638 4.30 6.16 -3.22
C ASN A 638 4.81 4.77 -3.63
N GLU A 639 4.33 3.74 -2.93
CA GLU A 639 4.69 2.31 -3.14
C GLU A 639 6.15 1.92 -2.88
N VAL A 640 7.00 2.90 -2.52
CA VAL A 640 8.37 2.62 -2.07
C VAL A 640 8.32 1.84 -0.76
N ARG A 641 9.00 0.70 -0.71
CA ARG A 641 9.00 -0.21 0.43
C ARG A 641 10.26 -1.05 0.51
N PHE A 642 10.54 -1.54 1.71
CA PHE A 642 11.57 -2.54 1.94
C PHE A 642 10.96 -3.94 1.86
N SER A 643 11.60 -4.82 1.10
CA SER A 643 11.26 -6.25 1.01
C SER A 643 12.27 -7.14 1.75
N SER A 644 13.46 -6.61 2.07
CA SER A 644 14.51 -7.24 2.88
C SER A 644 15.27 -6.17 3.67
N GLY A 645 15.91 -6.55 4.79
CA GLY A 645 16.59 -5.63 5.70
C GLY A 645 15.68 -5.20 6.84
N ILE A 646 14.94 -4.11 6.63
CA ILE A 646 13.98 -3.57 7.60
C ILE A 646 12.53 -3.79 7.14
N ASN A 647 11.60 -3.76 8.10
CA ASN A 647 10.17 -3.81 7.81
C ASN A 647 9.60 -2.38 7.75
N PHE A 648 9.55 -1.82 6.55
CA PHE A 648 9.07 -0.45 6.32
C PHE A 648 8.41 -0.26 4.95
N SER A 649 7.38 0.57 4.90
CA SER A 649 6.76 1.06 3.67
C SER A 649 6.42 2.53 3.84
N PHE A 650 6.72 3.32 2.82
CA PHE A 650 6.47 4.76 2.90
C PHE A 650 4.96 5.04 2.92
N PRO A 651 4.52 6.04 3.71
CA PRO A 651 3.12 6.44 3.71
C PRO A 651 2.73 7.00 2.34
N ASP A 652 1.43 6.89 2.03
CA ASP A 652 0.86 7.55 0.86
C ASP A 652 1.08 9.07 0.93
N ASN A 653 1.12 9.71 -0.24
CA ASN A 653 1.20 11.16 -0.40
C ASN A 653 2.53 11.77 0.05
N LEU A 654 3.61 11.01 -0.06
CA LEU A 654 4.96 11.47 0.25
C LEU A 654 5.72 11.81 -1.04
N SER A 655 6.34 12.98 -1.05
CA SER A 655 7.29 13.37 -2.08
C SER A 655 8.62 13.74 -1.44
N LEU A 656 9.71 13.39 -2.13
CA LEU A 656 11.08 13.72 -1.74
C LEU A 656 11.67 14.71 -2.74
N GLY A 657 11.94 15.94 -2.31
CA GLY A 657 12.51 16.97 -3.17
C GLY A 657 13.91 16.64 -3.68
N ILE A 658 14.42 17.45 -4.60
CA ILE A 658 15.79 17.33 -5.13
C ILE A 658 16.79 17.53 -3.97
N GLU A 659 17.80 16.66 -3.88
CA GLU A 659 18.81 16.64 -2.80
C GLU A 659 18.27 16.45 -1.37
N GLU A 660 16.95 16.24 -1.22
CA GLU A 660 16.35 15.99 0.09
C GLU A 660 16.64 14.55 0.58
N ARG A 661 16.67 14.42 1.91
CA ARG A 661 16.94 13.17 2.63
C ARG A 661 15.75 12.73 3.46
N ILE A 662 15.62 11.42 3.66
CA ILE A 662 14.70 10.83 4.65
C ILE A 662 15.47 9.89 5.57
N LEU A 663 15.18 9.99 6.87
CA LEU A 663 15.68 9.07 7.89
C LEU A 663 14.65 8.02 8.28
N LEU A 664 15.04 6.76 8.25
CA LEU A 664 14.30 5.63 8.80
C LEU A 664 14.96 5.23 10.11
N LEU A 665 14.21 5.32 11.20
CA LEU A 665 14.70 5.20 12.58
C LEU A 665 14.20 3.90 13.19
N ARG A 666 15.04 3.18 13.93
CA ARG A 666 14.58 2.02 14.69
C ARG A 666 13.65 2.42 15.84
N ASN A 667 14.04 3.46 16.58
CA ASN A 667 13.29 4.03 17.69
C ASN A 667 13.56 5.53 17.76
N ARG A 668 12.52 6.35 17.55
CA ARG A 668 12.64 7.81 17.50
C ARG A 668 13.07 8.40 18.83
N ALA A 669 12.61 7.86 19.96
CA ALA A 669 12.99 8.36 21.27
C ALA A 669 14.48 8.08 21.56
N ALA A 670 14.98 6.90 21.17
CA ALA A 670 16.39 6.55 21.31
C ALA A 670 17.25 7.40 20.37
N PHE A 671 16.85 7.54 19.09
CA PHE A 671 17.51 8.44 18.15
C PHE A 671 17.61 9.86 18.70
N GLN A 672 16.50 10.41 19.21
CA GLN A 672 16.47 11.77 19.76
C GLN A 672 17.35 11.95 21.00
N ALA A 673 17.52 10.91 21.81
CA ALA A 673 18.40 10.95 22.97
C ALA A 673 19.88 11.04 22.59
N ARG A 674 20.27 10.51 21.42
CA ARG A 674 21.65 10.50 20.91
C ARG A 674 21.95 11.66 19.95
N TYR A 675 21.11 11.84 18.94
CA TYR A 675 21.34 12.77 17.82
C TYR A 675 20.52 14.07 17.91
N GLY A 676 19.56 14.14 18.83
CA GLY A 676 18.60 15.24 18.90
C GLY A 676 17.42 15.11 17.93
N GLN A 677 16.67 16.19 17.73
CA GLN A 677 15.53 16.15 16.81
C GLN A 677 16.01 15.96 15.36
N PRO A 678 15.43 15.02 14.58
CA PRO A 678 15.76 14.85 13.17
C PRO A 678 15.64 16.19 12.41
N SER A 679 16.66 16.54 11.63
CA SER A 679 16.72 17.74 10.78
C SER A 679 15.88 17.61 9.49
N VAL A 680 15.57 16.38 9.11
CA VAL A 680 14.84 16.01 7.90
C VAL A 680 13.60 15.17 8.23
N GLN A 681 12.79 14.90 7.21
CA GLN A 681 11.65 13.99 7.35
C GLN A 681 12.12 12.64 7.86
N SER A 682 11.41 12.06 8.82
CA SER A 682 11.79 10.79 9.43
C SER A 682 10.60 9.91 9.77
N PHE A 683 10.79 8.60 9.66
CA PHE A 683 9.80 7.57 9.96
C PHE A 683 10.40 6.48 10.84
N GLU A 684 9.58 5.71 11.55
CA GLU A 684 10.05 4.58 12.34
C GLU A 684 9.78 3.25 11.62
N TYR A 685 10.77 2.36 11.61
CA TYR A 685 10.66 1.02 11.04
C TYR A 685 10.59 -0.07 12.14
N THR A 686 10.16 -1.27 11.75
CA THR A 686 10.21 -2.46 12.61
C THR A 686 11.18 -3.51 12.06
N GLY A 687 11.51 -4.54 12.85
CA GLY A 687 12.70 -5.37 12.59
C GLY A 687 13.96 -4.63 13.02
N ARG A 688 15.15 -5.12 12.67
CA ARG A 688 16.44 -4.47 12.95
C ARG A 688 17.40 -4.79 11.81
N LEU A 689 18.44 -3.98 11.67
CA LEU A 689 19.53 -4.32 10.78
C LEU A 689 20.37 -5.46 11.38
N SER A 690 20.91 -6.34 10.53
CA SER A 690 21.78 -7.43 10.93
C SER A 690 23.17 -6.91 11.27
N ASN A 691 23.69 -7.29 12.44
CA ASN A 691 25.05 -6.96 12.84
C ASN A 691 26.13 -7.72 12.03
N ASP A 692 25.75 -8.81 11.35
CA ASP A 692 26.67 -9.69 10.62
C ASP A 692 26.52 -9.54 9.08
N GLY A 693 25.86 -8.46 8.64
CA GLY A 693 25.45 -8.27 7.25
C GLY A 693 24.10 -8.90 6.88
N GLU A 694 23.45 -8.32 5.85
CA GLU A 694 22.23 -8.85 5.23
C GLU A 694 21.94 -8.16 3.89
N GLN A 695 20.91 -8.63 3.19
CA GLN A 695 20.39 -8.00 1.97
C GLN A 695 19.47 -6.82 2.33
N ILE A 696 19.73 -5.67 1.72
CA ILE A 696 18.80 -4.54 1.63
C ILE A 696 18.12 -4.57 0.27
N LEU A 697 16.81 -4.76 0.27
CA LEU A 697 15.99 -4.78 -0.95
C LEU A 697 14.89 -3.72 -0.86
N ILE A 698 14.99 -2.69 -1.70
CA ILE A 698 14.03 -1.60 -1.82
C ILE A 698 13.31 -1.74 -3.16
N LEU A 699 11.98 -1.81 -3.11
CA LEU A 699 11.10 -1.90 -4.27
C LEU A 699 10.30 -0.60 -4.41
N GLY A 700 9.97 -0.23 -5.65
CA GLY A 700 9.08 0.88 -5.97
C GLY A 700 7.83 0.44 -6.72
N ALA A 701 7.24 1.36 -7.48
CA ALA A 701 6.13 1.09 -8.40
C ALA A 701 6.58 0.36 -9.69
N GLY A 702 7.87 0.43 -10.03
CA GLY A 702 8.45 -0.25 -11.19
C GLY A 702 8.66 -1.76 -10.97
N PRO A 703 8.90 -2.53 -12.05
CA PRO A 703 9.16 -3.96 -11.97
C PRO A 703 10.56 -4.29 -11.40
N ASP A 704 11.50 -3.36 -11.53
CA ASP A 704 12.88 -3.51 -11.08
C ASP A 704 13.08 -2.94 -9.68
N PRO A 705 13.93 -3.54 -8.83
CA PRO A 705 14.29 -2.97 -7.54
C PRO A 705 14.92 -1.58 -7.68
N ILE A 706 14.61 -0.70 -6.73
CA ILE A 706 15.29 0.61 -6.59
C ILE A 706 16.72 0.35 -6.11
N LYS A 707 16.88 -0.46 -5.05
CA LYS A 707 18.18 -0.93 -4.57
C LYS A 707 18.09 -2.38 -4.15
N ASP A 708 19.09 -3.16 -4.54
CA ASP A 708 19.29 -4.55 -4.14
C ASP A 708 20.79 -4.75 -3.91
N PHE A 709 21.20 -4.79 -2.65
CA PHE A 709 22.58 -5.02 -2.29
C PHE A 709 22.71 -5.76 -0.96
N THR A 710 23.82 -6.46 -0.75
CA THR A 710 24.12 -7.15 0.51
C THR A 710 25.35 -6.51 1.13
N TYR A 711 25.19 -5.93 2.32
CA TYR A 711 26.34 -5.42 3.09
C TYR A 711 26.92 -6.50 3.99
N ASN A 712 28.12 -6.25 4.50
CA ASN A 712 28.79 -7.13 5.45
C ASN A 712 29.57 -6.32 6.49
N ASP A 713 29.92 -6.96 7.59
CA ASP A 713 30.78 -6.46 8.68
C ASP A 713 32.26 -6.83 8.49
N GLN A 714 32.56 -7.65 7.47
CA GLN A 714 33.90 -8.14 7.15
C GLN A 714 34.47 -7.52 5.88
N GLU A 715 35.80 -7.48 5.76
CA GLU A 715 36.48 -7.05 4.54
C GLU A 715 35.92 -7.82 3.31
N PRO A 716 35.71 -7.13 2.17
CA PRO A 716 36.21 -5.78 1.88
C PRO A 716 35.29 -4.61 2.30
N TRP A 717 34.28 -4.86 3.13
CA TRP A 717 33.46 -3.79 3.73
C TRP A 717 34.20 -3.10 4.90
N PRO A 718 33.91 -1.81 5.17
CA PRO A 718 34.48 -1.08 6.31
C PRO A 718 34.16 -1.73 7.67
N ALA A 719 35.12 -2.47 8.22
CA ALA A 719 34.96 -3.18 9.49
C ALA A 719 34.76 -2.25 10.70
N THR A 720 35.20 -0.98 10.64
CA THR A 720 35.01 -0.02 11.74
C THR A 720 33.57 0.50 11.87
N ALA A 721 32.70 0.21 10.91
CA ALA A 721 31.26 0.42 11.04
C ALA A 721 30.56 -0.70 11.84
N ASP A 722 31.27 -1.81 12.14
CA ASP A 722 30.77 -2.95 12.92
C ASP A 722 30.85 -2.69 14.43
N GLY A 723 30.14 -1.68 14.92
CA GLY A 723 30.22 -1.27 16.32
C GLY A 723 31.50 -0.53 16.67
N GLU A 724 31.46 0.18 17.80
CA GLU A 724 32.49 1.14 18.27
C GLU A 724 32.33 2.60 17.79
N GLY A 725 31.27 2.97 17.06
CA GLY A 725 30.90 4.38 16.89
C GLY A 725 30.43 4.77 15.48
N PRO A 726 31.23 4.57 14.41
CA PRO A 726 30.90 5.02 13.07
C PRO A 726 29.73 4.28 12.40
N SER A 727 29.01 4.97 11.51
CA SER A 727 28.03 4.40 10.58
C SER A 727 28.70 4.01 9.25
N LEU A 728 27.98 3.29 8.39
CA LEU A 728 28.40 2.99 7.02
C LEU A 728 27.86 4.05 6.05
N VAL A 729 28.75 4.69 5.29
CA VAL A 729 28.42 5.81 4.40
C VAL A 729 28.80 5.50 2.94
N LEU A 730 27.91 5.84 2.01
CA LEU A 730 28.16 5.70 0.57
C LEU A 730 29.08 6.84 0.09
N VAL A 731 30.18 6.48 -0.57
CA VAL A 731 31.14 7.42 -1.15
C VAL A 731 30.54 8.06 -2.40
N ASP A 732 30.51 9.40 -2.46
CA ASP A 732 29.97 10.17 -3.59
C ASP A 732 28.58 9.69 -4.04
N PRO A 733 27.56 9.82 -3.17
CA PRO A 733 26.23 9.29 -3.43
C PRO A 733 25.60 9.92 -4.68
N THR A 734 25.95 11.17 -5.02
CA THR A 734 25.44 11.89 -6.20
C THR A 734 25.85 11.24 -7.53
N SER A 735 26.96 10.50 -7.56
CA SER A 735 27.36 9.68 -8.71
C SER A 735 26.57 8.38 -8.86
N ASN A 736 25.74 8.04 -7.86
CA ASN A 736 24.99 6.79 -7.75
C ASN A 736 25.85 5.55 -8.03
N PRO A 737 26.92 5.33 -7.24
CA PRO A 737 27.83 4.23 -7.45
C PRO A 737 27.15 2.89 -7.07
N ASN A 738 27.70 1.76 -7.55
CA ASN A 738 27.12 0.45 -7.27
C ASN A 738 27.21 0.10 -5.78
N HIS A 739 26.06 0.02 -5.09
CA HIS A 739 25.94 -0.33 -3.67
C HIS A 739 26.49 -1.72 -3.32
N ASN A 740 26.61 -2.65 -4.28
CA ASN A 740 27.20 -3.98 -4.04
C ASN A 740 28.73 -3.97 -3.96
N GLU A 741 29.39 -2.89 -4.38
CA GLU A 741 30.85 -2.80 -4.37
C GLU A 741 31.34 -2.21 -3.05
N PRO A 742 32.08 -2.97 -2.22
CA PRO A 742 32.47 -2.51 -0.88
C PRO A 742 33.42 -1.31 -0.89
N ASN A 743 34.11 -1.06 -2.02
CA ASN A 743 34.94 0.13 -2.22
C ASN A 743 34.14 1.44 -2.34
N ASN A 744 32.84 1.36 -2.59
CA ASN A 744 31.97 2.52 -2.63
C ASN A 744 31.42 2.88 -1.25
N TRP A 745 31.84 2.17 -0.20
CA TRP A 745 31.45 2.42 1.18
C TRP A 745 32.66 2.77 2.04
N MET A 746 32.44 3.64 2.99
CA MET A 746 33.41 4.03 4.01
C MET A 746 32.73 4.13 5.37
N SER A 747 33.52 4.13 6.44
CA SER A 747 33.02 4.49 7.76
C SER A 747 32.83 6.01 7.84
N SER A 748 31.81 6.46 8.58
CA SER A 748 31.60 7.88 8.82
C SER A 748 32.77 8.53 9.55
N GLN A 749 32.96 9.82 9.32
CA GLN A 749 34.01 10.64 9.91
C GLN A 749 33.79 10.88 11.42
N SER A 750 32.53 10.86 11.85
CA SER A 750 32.15 11.06 13.25
C SER A 750 31.56 9.77 13.83
N GLU A 751 31.78 9.55 15.12
CA GLU A 751 30.99 8.57 15.87
C GLU A 751 29.50 8.93 15.77
N GLY A 752 28.66 7.95 15.48
CA GLY A 752 27.22 8.14 15.27
C GLY A 752 26.82 8.47 13.84
N GLY A 753 27.77 8.84 12.97
CA GLY A 753 27.47 9.23 11.60
C GLY A 753 27.05 10.70 11.44
N SER A 754 26.43 11.03 10.31
CA SER A 754 25.91 12.37 10.01
C SER A 754 24.42 12.37 9.61
N PRO A 755 23.54 11.64 10.34
CA PRO A 755 22.17 11.37 9.93
C PRO A 755 21.36 12.65 9.65
N GLY A 756 20.79 12.74 8.46
CA GLY A 756 19.97 13.86 8.00
C GLY A 756 20.77 15.04 7.45
N THR A 757 22.08 14.88 7.27
CA THR A 757 22.98 15.89 6.71
C THR A 757 23.95 15.26 5.72
N GLU A 758 24.69 16.11 4.99
CA GLU A 758 25.73 15.61 4.09
C GLU A 758 26.95 15.14 4.90
N GLU A 759 27.46 13.95 4.58
CA GLU A 759 28.70 13.43 5.18
C GLU A 759 29.86 14.39 4.89
N PRO A 760 30.61 14.82 5.91
CA PRO A 760 31.80 15.65 5.70
C PRO A 760 32.75 14.98 4.71
N SER A 761 33.11 15.69 3.65
CA SER A 761 33.90 15.15 2.54
C SER A 761 35.25 14.57 2.97
N GLY A 762 35.81 15.00 4.11
CA GLY A 762 37.13 14.60 4.60
C GLY A 762 38.27 15.10 3.70
N LEU A 763 39.45 15.33 4.28
CA LEU A 763 40.63 15.70 3.51
C LEU A 763 41.11 14.49 2.69
N THR A 764 41.35 14.67 1.38
CA THR A 764 41.91 13.62 0.52
C THR A 764 43.43 13.65 0.52
N TYR A 765 44.07 12.53 0.19
CA TYR A 765 45.53 12.48 0.01
C TYR A 765 46.00 13.56 -0.96
N ASP A 766 45.34 13.72 -2.13
CA ASP A 766 45.75 14.70 -3.14
C ASP A 766 45.68 16.14 -2.62
N THR A 767 44.64 16.48 -1.83
CA THR A 767 44.50 17.82 -1.26
C THR A 767 45.52 18.05 -0.15
N TRP A 768 45.76 17.03 0.68
CA TRP A 768 46.78 17.06 1.73
C TRP A 768 48.18 17.20 1.14
N ALA A 769 48.54 16.38 0.15
CA ALA A 769 49.84 16.39 -0.52
C ALA A 769 50.11 17.72 -1.24
N ALA A 770 49.08 18.30 -1.87
CA ALA A 770 49.17 19.64 -2.46
C ALA A 770 49.42 20.73 -1.42
N GLY A 771 48.95 20.57 -0.18
CA GLY A 771 49.23 21.48 0.93
C GLY A 771 50.69 21.49 1.39
N PHE A 772 51.42 20.40 1.14
CA PHE A 772 52.85 20.24 1.47
C PHE A 772 53.78 20.43 0.27
N ASP A 773 53.25 20.69 -0.94
CA ASP A 773 54.02 20.77 -2.19
C ASP A 773 54.91 19.52 -2.45
N LEU A 774 54.41 18.33 -2.09
CA LEU A 774 55.15 17.07 -2.22
C LEU A 774 55.60 16.80 -3.66
N GLN A 775 56.82 16.25 -3.80
CA GLN A 775 57.40 15.93 -5.11
C GLN A 775 57.18 14.45 -5.46
N GLY A 776 57.13 13.57 -4.47
CA GLY A 776 56.80 12.16 -4.61
C GLY A 776 55.29 11.87 -4.55
N GLY A 777 54.93 10.69 -5.04
CA GLY A 777 53.58 10.14 -4.95
C GLY A 777 53.31 9.44 -3.60
N PRO A 778 52.14 8.80 -3.46
CA PRO A 778 51.71 8.17 -2.19
C PRO A 778 52.61 7.03 -1.70
N LEU A 779 53.42 6.43 -2.60
CA LEU A 779 54.34 5.34 -2.27
C LEU A 779 55.80 5.80 -2.15
N ASP A 780 56.05 7.10 -2.24
CA ASP A 780 57.35 7.70 -2.00
C ASP A 780 57.47 8.11 -0.51
N ASP A 781 58.68 8.49 -0.12
CA ASP A 781 59.09 8.91 1.23
C ASP A 781 59.91 10.20 1.02
N ASP A 782 59.23 11.35 1.06
CA ASP A 782 59.79 12.63 0.63
C ASP A 782 60.77 13.23 1.67
N ASP A 783 60.64 12.89 2.95
CA ASP A 783 61.53 13.37 4.02
C ASP A 783 62.58 12.33 4.49
N GLY A 784 62.47 11.08 4.05
CA GLY A 784 63.46 10.03 4.22
C GLY A 784 63.41 9.34 5.58
N ASP A 785 62.27 9.37 6.26
CA ASP A 785 62.08 8.80 7.60
C ASP A 785 61.67 7.31 7.58
N GLN A 786 61.48 6.73 6.38
CA GLN A 786 61.02 5.36 6.09
C GLN A 786 59.51 5.14 6.25
N LEU A 787 58.72 6.19 6.47
CA LEU A 787 57.27 6.17 6.36
C LEU A 787 56.86 6.70 4.99
N LEU A 788 55.93 6.01 4.33
CA LEU A 788 55.47 6.45 3.01
C LEU A 788 54.54 7.65 3.17
N ASN A 789 54.54 8.57 2.21
CA ASN A 789 53.67 9.74 2.19
C ASN A 789 52.19 9.40 2.43
N PHE A 790 51.70 8.26 1.92
CA PHE A 790 50.33 7.82 2.20
C PHE A 790 50.11 7.38 3.65
N PHE A 791 51.10 6.76 4.28
CA PHE A 791 51.03 6.43 5.71
C PHE A 791 51.18 7.67 6.58
N GLU A 792 52.01 8.64 6.18
CA GLU A 792 52.08 9.97 6.79
C GLU A 792 50.69 10.63 6.84
N PHE A 793 49.98 10.63 5.70
CA PHE A 793 48.60 11.11 5.61
C PHE A 793 47.64 10.38 6.56
N LEU A 794 47.71 9.05 6.62
CA LEU A 794 46.85 8.23 7.49
C LEU A 794 47.19 8.35 8.99
N HIS A 795 48.44 8.65 9.33
CA HIS A 795 48.90 8.84 10.70
C HIS A 795 48.80 10.29 11.19
N GLY A 796 48.72 11.24 10.26
CA GLY A 796 48.58 12.67 10.54
C GLY A 796 49.91 13.33 10.85
N SER A 797 51.01 12.73 10.36
CA SER A 797 52.36 13.25 10.47
C SER A 797 52.74 14.12 9.27
N SER A 798 53.87 14.81 9.41
CA SER A 798 54.40 15.74 8.44
C SER A 798 55.34 15.07 7.43
N PRO A 799 54.98 14.97 6.14
CA PRO A 799 55.77 14.30 5.08
C PRO A 799 57.01 15.09 4.61
N ILE A 800 57.38 16.12 5.38
CA ILE A 800 58.51 17.02 5.13
C ILE A 800 59.39 17.21 6.38
N ASP A 801 59.04 16.55 7.50
CA ASP A 801 59.76 16.62 8.76
C ASP A 801 60.12 15.21 9.23
N SER A 802 61.33 14.78 8.87
CA SER A 802 61.83 13.44 9.18
C SER A 802 61.95 13.11 10.68
N SER A 803 61.60 14.05 11.58
CA SER A 803 61.52 13.81 13.02
C SER A 803 60.12 13.40 13.49
N ASP A 804 59.10 13.58 12.65
CA ASP A 804 57.69 13.26 12.92
C ASP A 804 57.29 11.94 12.25
N ALA A 805 57.87 10.83 12.72
CA ALA A 805 57.74 9.50 12.10
C ALA A 805 56.91 8.51 12.96
N PRO A 806 55.57 8.67 13.09
CA PRO A 806 54.72 7.85 13.96
C PRO A 806 54.42 6.47 13.37
N GLY A 807 55.46 5.65 13.14
CA GLY A 807 55.30 4.28 12.69
C GLY A 807 54.65 3.36 13.75
N PRO A 808 54.01 2.25 13.33
CA PRO A 808 53.37 1.33 14.25
C PRO A 808 54.38 0.63 15.18
N VAL A 809 54.09 0.60 16.47
CA VAL A 809 54.92 -0.02 17.52
C VAL A 809 54.29 -1.34 17.97
N ALA A 810 54.97 -2.45 17.68
CA ALA A 810 54.59 -3.76 18.20
C ALA A 810 55.18 -3.99 19.60
N SER A 811 54.38 -4.48 20.55
CA SER A 811 54.85 -4.77 21.91
C SER A 811 54.12 -5.96 22.54
N VAL A 812 54.68 -6.53 23.60
CA VAL A 812 53.98 -7.52 24.44
C VAL A 812 53.52 -6.83 25.71
N GLN A 813 52.22 -6.88 25.99
CA GLN A 813 51.61 -6.23 27.16
C GLN A 813 50.82 -7.24 27.98
N SER A 814 50.97 -7.20 29.30
CA SER A 814 50.15 -7.96 30.23
C SER A 814 48.81 -7.25 30.41
N ILE A 815 47.72 -7.84 29.93
CA ILE A 815 46.38 -7.26 29.92
C ILE A 815 45.43 -8.17 30.70
N GLU A 816 44.58 -7.60 31.55
CA GLU A 816 43.52 -8.33 32.23
C GLU A 816 42.28 -8.45 31.34
N VAL A 817 41.88 -9.69 31.05
CA VAL A 817 40.68 -10.02 30.29
C VAL A 817 39.89 -11.05 31.10
N ASP A 818 38.61 -10.78 31.36
CA ASP A 818 37.70 -11.65 32.13
C ASP A 818 38.26 -12.13 33.49
N GLY A 819 38.96 -11.25 34.20
CA GLY A 819 39.54 -11.54 35.53
C GLY A 819 40.83 -12.36 35.52
N SER A 820 41.46 -12.54 34.34
CA SER A 820 42.77 -13.18 34.19
C SER A 820 43.75 -12.28 33.44
N THR A 821 44.93 -12.05 34.02
CA THR A 821 46.01 -11.29 33.38
C THR A 821 46.89 -12.22 32.54
N ASN A 822 46.96 -11.99 31.23
CA ASN A 822 47.82 -12.72 30.31
C ASN A 822 48.63 -11.75 29.43
N ASP A 823 49.71 -12.25 28.82
CA ASP A 823 50.52 -11.48 27.88
C ASP A 823 49.93 -11.54 26.48
N TYR A 824 49.72 -10.39 25.84
CA TYR A 824 49.20 -10.29 24.48
C TYR A 824 50.18 -9.57 23.56
N LEU A 825 50.22 -9.98 22.30
CA LEU A 825 50.88 -9.20 21.25
C LEU A 825 49.98 -8.01 20.91
N THR A 826 50.54 -6.81 20.96
CA THR A 826 49.85 -5.55 20.71
C THR A 826 50.53 -4.77 19.58
N LEU A 827 49.74 -3.97 18.88
CA LEU A 827 50.19 -3.00 17.89
C LEU A 827 49.63 -1.63 18.29
N THR A 828 50.49 -0.64 18.47
CA THR A 828 50.11 0.74 18.78
C THR A 828 50.47 1.66 17.62
N PHE A 829 49.55 2.49 17.15
CA PHE A 829 49.76 3.39 16.01
C PHE A 829 48.87 4.63 16.14
N ASN A 830 49.22 5.70 15.42
CA ASN A 830 48.36 6.88 15.31
C ASN A 830 47.38 6.73 14.15
N GLU A 831 46.21 7.34 14.24
CA GLU A 831 45.22 7.40 13.17
C GLU A 831 44.63 8.80 13.13
N THR A 832 44.59 9.40 11.94
CA THR A 832 43.97 10.71 11.70
C THR A 832 42.47 10.57 11.49
N SER A 833 41.68 11.49 12.04
CA SER A 833 40.25 11.64 11.74
C SER A 833 40.01 12.74 10.70
N GLY A 834 38.84 12.74 10.05
CA GLY A 834 38.51 13.79 9.08
C GLY A 834 39.20 13.63 7.72
N ILE A 835 39.69 12.44 7.38
CA ILE A 835 40.38 12.14 6.11
C ILE A 835 39.64 11.06 5.30
N ARG A 836 39.85 11.02 3.97
CA ARG A 836 39.43 9.91 3.11
C ARG A 836 40.52 8.83 3.04
N GLY A 837 40.59 8.02 4.07
CA GLY A 837 41.49 6.86 4.18
C GLY A 837 41.32 6.15 5.52
N SER A 838 41.81 4.92 5.63
CA SER A 838 41.71 4.14 6.88
C SER A 838 42.91 3.25 7.12
N LEU A 839 43.13 2.89 8.40
CA LEU A 839 44.16 1.94 8.83
C LEU A 839 43.51 0.69 9.43
N THR A 840 43.83 -0.47 8.88
CA THR A 840 43.32 -1.77 9.35
C THR A 840 44.46 -2.66 9.83
N VAL A 841 44.30 -3.28 11.00
CA VAL A 841 45.24 -4.30 11.49
C VAL A 841 44.90 -5.65 10.86
N GLU A 842 45.89 -6.31 10.26
CA GLU A 842 45.74 -7.64 9.69
C GLU A 842 46.66 -8.65 10.40
N VAL A 843 46.12 -9.85 10.63
CA VAL A 843 46.78 -10.98 11.28
C VAL A 843 47.12 -12.06 10.24
N SER A 844 48.30 -12.67 10.38
CA SER A 844 48.70 -13.82 9.57
C SER A 844 49.40 -14.87 10.42
N THR A 845 49.33 -16.13 10.00
CA THR A 845 50.12 -17.23 10.59
C THR A 845 51.28 -17.69 9.70
N ASP A 846 51.33 -17.23 8.45
CA ASP A 846 52.28 -17.72 7.44
C ASP A 846 52.94 -16.61 6.59
N LEU A 847 52.64 -15.34 6.87
CA LEU A 847 53.05 -14.13 6.12
C LEU A 847 52.54 -14.06 4.68
N LYS A 848 51.68 -14.99 4.25
CA LYS A 848 51.13 -15.06 2.89
C LYS A 848 49.65 -14.74 2.88
N ASN A 849 48.90 -15.40 3.77
CA ASN A 849 47.48 -15.21 3.95
C ASN A 849 47.29 -14.26 5.13
N TRP A 850 46.72 -13.10 4.86
CA TRP A 850 46.43 -12.05 5.83
C TRP A 850 44.92 -11.95 6.01
N SER A 851 44.48 -11.80 7.25
CA SER A 851 43.07 -11.66 7.62
C SER A 851 42.90 -10.43 8.50
N SER A 852 41.91 -9.62 8.20
CA SER A 852 41.43 -8.49 9.00
C SER A 852 40.20 -8.86 9.83
N ASP A 853 39.86 -10.15 9.95
CA ASP A 853 38.72 -10.64 10.70
C ASP A 853 38.75 -10.06 12.14
N PRO A 854 37.71 -9.31 12.56
CA PRO A 854 37.68 -8.60 13.82
C PRO A 854 37.65 -9.56 15.01
N SER A 855 37.33 -10.84 14.84
CA SER A 855 37.48 -11.84 15.90
C SER A 855 38.94 -12.15 16.25
N LEU A 856 39.89 -11.75 15.39
CA LEU A 856 41.32 -12.00 15.60
C LEU A 856 42.01 -10.91 16.43
N THR A 857 41.39 -9.75 16.59
CA THR A 857 41.98 -8.59 17.28
C THR A 857 40.96 -7.82 18.11
N GLU A 858 41.39 -7.18 19.19
CA GLU A 858 40.55 -6.29 20.00
C GLU A 858 41.26 -4.96 20.27
N VAL A 859 40.51 -3.86 20.24
CA VAL A 859 41.03 -2.54 20.63
C VAL A 859 41.16 -2.49 22.16
N VAL A 860 42.35 -2.18 22.65
CA VAL A 860 42.67 -2.03 24.08
C VAL A 860 42.41 -0.60 24.54
N SER A 861 42.80 0.38 23.72
CA SER A 861 42.60 1.80 24.01
C SER A 861 42.62 2.65 22.75
N ARG A 862 41.84 3.72 22.75
CA ARG A 862 41.90 4.85 21.81
C ARG A 862 42.07 6.13 22.64
N ILE A 863 43.14 6.88 22.41
CA ILE A 863 43.46 8.12 23.13
C ILE A 863 43.51 9.26 22.12
N ASP A 864 42.64 10.25 22.26
CA ASP A 864 42.66 11.48 21.46
C ASP A 864 43.90 12.33 21.82
N ASN A 865 44.67 12.72 20.81
CA ASN A 865 45.88 13.54 20.95
C ASN A 865 45.59 15.05 20.92
N GLY A 866 44.34 15.47 20.66
CA GLY A 866 43.92 16.87 20.64
C GLY A 866 44.36 17.64 19.38
N ASN A 867 44.77 16.92 18.34
CA ASN A 867 45.25 17.46 17.06
C ASN A 867 44.68 16.68 15.86
N GLU A 868 43.43 16.20 15.96
CA GLU A 868 42.77 15.40 14.93
C GLU A 868 43.43 14.03 14.67
N THR A 869 44.35 13.60 15.55
CA THR A 869 44.89 12.23 15.58
C THR A 869 44.52 11.53 16.88
N SER A 870 44.38 10.21 16.82
CA SER A 870 44.21 9.34 17.98
C SER A 870 45.31 8.28 18.02
N THR A 871 45.85 7.99 19.20
CA THR A 871 46.72 6.83 19.42
C THR A 871 45.87 5.61 19.77
N ILE A 872 45.98 4.56 18.96
CA ILE A 872 45.21 3.33 19.05
C ILE A 872 46.14 2.19 19.45
N THR A 873 45.74 1.40 20.45
CA THR A 873 46.40 0.14 20.80
C THR A 873 45.46 -1.01 20.53
N VAL A 874 45.88 -1.95 19.69
CA VAL A 874 45.15 -3.17 19.35
C VAL A 874 45.91 -4.38 19.88
N ARG A 875 45.21 -5.39 20.41
CA ARG A 875 45.77 -6.70 20.81
C ARG A 875 45.26 -7.81 19.91
N ILE A 876 46.01 -8.90 19.78
CA ILE A 876 45.45 -10.16 19.26
C ILE A 876 44.47 -10.78 20.27
N ALA A 877 43.48 -11.52 19.77
CA ALA A 877 42.43 -12.14 20.59
C ALA A 877 42.98 -13.18 21.58
N SER A 878 43.92 -14.02 21.12
CA SER A 878 44.55 -15.07 21.94
C SER A 878 45.82 -14.58 22.65
N PRO A 879 46.05 -14.94 23.92
CA PRO A 879 47.29 -14.60 24.61
C PRO A 879 48.49 -15.36 24.02
N ILE A 880 49.68 -14.79 24.21
CA ILE A 880 50.92 -15.39 23.77
C ILE A 880 51.17 -16.69 24.55
N GLY A 881 51.45 -17.77 23.82
CA GLY A 881 51.89 -19.05 24.39
C GLY A 881 50.82 -20.13 24.55
N THR A 882 49.56 -19.87 24.19
CA THR A 882 48.50 -20.91 24.15
C THR A 882 48.62 -21.84 22.94
N ASP A 883 49.28 -21.38 21.88
CA ASP A 883 49.32 -22.02 20.56
C ASP A 883 50.78 -22.09 20.06
N GLN A 884 51.22 -23.20 19.46
CA GLN A 884 52.60 -23.33 18.93
C GLN A 884 52.84 -22.64 17.56
N ASN A 885 51.86 -21.88 17.07
CA ASN A 885 51.94 -21.24 15.76
C ASN A 885 52.58 -19.85 15.85
N LYS A 886 53.32 -19.48 14.81
CA LYS A 886 53.80 -18.10 14.67
C LYS A 886 52.63 -17.22 14.25
N THR A 887 52.49 -16.05 14.87
CA THR A 887 51.49 -15.05 14.53
C THR A 887 52.20 -13.75 14.16
N TYR A 888 51.72 -13.09 13.12
CA TYR A 888 52.26 -11.85 12.58
C TYR A 888 51.15 -10.81 12.51
N LEU A 889 51.51 -9.55 12.75
CA LEU A 889 50.63 -8.39 12.58
C LEU A 889 51.21 -7.48 11.50
N ARG A 890 50.34 -6.84 10.73
CA ARG A 890 50.68 -5.68 9.90
C ARG A 890 49.58 -4.64 9.97
N LEU A 891 49.94 -3.42 9.63
CA LEU A 891 48.99 -2.32 9.41
C LEU A 891 48.83 -2.12 7.90
N ARG A 892 47.59 -2.01 7.45
CA ARG A 892 47.23 -1.80 6.04
C ARG A 892 46.49 -0.48 5.91
N GLY A 893 47.03 0.42 5.10
CA GLY A 893 46.33 1.63 4.66
C GLY A 893 45.40 1.33 3.47
N ARG A 894 44.21 1.93 3.47
CA ARG A 894 43.24 1.87 2.37
C ARG A 894 42.70 3.25 2.02
#